data_AF-A0A1P8UTD6-F1
#
_entry.id   AF-A0A1P8UTD6-F1
#
_cell.length_a   1.000
_cell.length_b   1.000
_cell.length_c   1.000
_cell.angle_alpha   90.00
_cell.angle_beta   90.00
_cell.angle_gamma   90.00
#
_symmetry.space_group_name_H-M   'P 1'
#
loop_
_entity.id
_entity.type
_entity.pdbx_description
1 polymer ?
#
loop_
_entity_poly.entity_id
_entity_poly.type
_entity_poly.pdbx_seq_one_letter_code
_entity_poly.pdbx_strand_id
1 'polypeptide(L)'
;MRSGEHGDFTRLVLDLPRDMQWRLSQPEARQAEIRFETGGYVFDFSDVFARIDRARVADLSVLAEGSGIRIDLACACAASAFLLRERMLVVDIRAGTPPLPEPSPPSPASKALSELRVGPDVGIGPPPAENALLPAFSLPTIADTGSVPAEAPAIDPGAFERMLSEQLATAATEGLLNPALRDLLRPNAARDASPEVYEDSVSGTGDAASTARTAIEAAIAGQDPYDLQSRIRIGGTACVRDDRLDLASWGGDETLETIIPELRARLYGEFDRLDPEVLIALARAYLHIGFGAEARALLELDPELRDPVLVALAGIVDGEADGAGVFAGQTDCDGFAALWALAGAPALPEGAEIDGDAIRRAFEKLPLNLRSLLGPRLATRLAEEGQPGVARNLLLQLARATGETSEDMVYSAAKIDRLEGAVDEARDVLEAFAARAGEHAPDAVAAAIEIATERREPVGARMTELSAAYATELRETEKGPELWRAHLRAMIANGEYEEGFASFWNADDIPESIRVAAAGEALILLTEQAPDTAFLKQTVSRAAAFDGLVEPKATLAVAERLLNLGLSDEAASWADLTGADRAARRTRLLTARIHLARSEPEAAEIALIGLQGEDVLRLRAEARRMMGDFDYARTAYDKLGEPQRARSAAWLAGDWPALDDAQDTLGATAALVRADLPNADETLPSLALAEQLAGTGAETRAALRALLEDTRLPSD
;
A
#
# COMPACT_ATOMS: atom_id res chain seq x y z
N MET A 1 30.84 23.74 -28.94
CA MET A 1 29.57 24.38 -28.50
C MET A 1 28.58 24.39 -29.66
N ARG A 2 27.27 24.28 -29.41
CA ARG A 2 26.23 24.30 -30.46
C ARG A 2 25.29 25.48 -30.26
N SER A 3 24.64 25.93 -31.33
CA SER A 3 23.73 27.08 -31.31
C SER A 3 22.53 26.90 -32.23
N GLY A 4 21.45 27.62 -31.95
CA GLY A 4 20.24 27.66 -32.77
C GLY A 4 19.39 28.89 -32.49
N GLU A 5 18.78 29.45 -33.53
CA GLU A 5 17.86 30.58 -33.44
C GLU A 5 16.40 30.09 -33.39
N HIS A 6 15.61 30.62 -32.45
CA HIS A 6 14.24 30.19 -32.19
C HIS A 6 13.23 31.35 -32.24
N GLY A 7 13.54 32.39 -33.02
CA GLY A 7 12.68 33.56 -33.23
C GLY A 7 12.75 34.52 -32.05
N ASP A 8 12.13 34.14 -30.94
CA ASP A 8 12.04 34.97 -29.73
C ASP A 8 13.30 34.87 -28.86
N PHE A 9 14.15 33.88 -29.10
CA PHE A 9 15.38 33.64 -28.35
C PHE A 9 16.46 32.90 -29.14
N THR A 10 17.72 33.16 -28.79
CA THR A 10 18.87 32.39 -29.28
C THR A 10 19.28 31.37 -28.23
N ARG A 11 19.46 30.12 -28.63
CA ARG A 11 19.89 29.02 -27.76
C ARG A 11 21.34 28.65 -28.00
N LEU A 12 22.09 28.51 -26.93
CA LEU A 12 23.45 27.98 -26.91
C LEU A 12 23.48 26.70 -26.07
N VAL A 13 24.16 25.66 -26.55
CA VAL A 13 24.21 24.36 -25.87
C VAL A 13 25.66 23.89 -25.72
N LEU A 14 25.99 23.45 -24.50
CA LEU A 14 27.29 22.91 -24.13
C LEU A 14 27.13 21.52 -23.53
N ASP A 15 27.92 20.57 -23.99
CA ASP A 15 28.00 19.25 -23.38
C ASP A 15 28.96 19.31 -22.17
N LEU A 16 28.46 19.01 -20.97
CA LEU A 16 29.22 19.00 -19.72
C LEU A 16 29.53 17.55 -19.28
N PRO A 17 30.70 17.31 -18.64
CA PRO A 17 30.96 16.09 -17.87
C PRO A 17 29.96 15.91 -16.72
N ARG A 18 29.76 14.67 -16.27
CA ARG A 18 28.93 14.38 -15.08
C ARG A 18 29.49 15.10 -13.85
N ASP A 19 28.60 15.59 -13.00
CA ASP A 19 28.90 16.28 -11.73
C ASP A 19 29.66 17.62 -11.84
N MET A 20 29.75 18.22 -13.03
CA MET A 20 30.36 19.54 -13.21
C MET A 20 29.46 20.65 -12.66
N GLN A 21 29.89 21.29 -11.59
CA GLN A 21 29.24 22.48 -11.03
C GLN A 21 29.51 23.70 -11.92
N TRP A 22 28.44 24.46 -12.20
CA TRP A 22 28.46 25.64 -13.05
C TRP A 22 27.59 26.75 -12.46
N ARG A 23 27.90 28.00 -12.82
CA ARG A 23 27.10 29.17 -12.44
C ARG A 23 26.99 30.12 -13.62
N LEU A 24 25.76 30.52 -13.94
CA LEU A 24 25.50 31.64 -14.84
C LEU A 24 25.45 32.94 -14.02
N SER A 25 26.15 33.97 -14.49
CA SER A 25 26.09 35.32 -13.93
C SER A 25 25.98 36.32 -15.07
N GLN A 26 25.22 37.39 -14.89
CA GLN A 26 25.11 38.45 -15.88
C GLN A 26 25.54 39.78 -15.24
N PRO A 27 26.86 40.03 -15.10
CA PRO A 27 27.38 41.16 -14.35
C PRO A 27 27.02 42.51 -14.97
N GLU A 28 26.83 42.56 -16.29
CA GLU A 28 26.44 43.77 -17.02
C GLU A 28 25.26 43.49 -17.97
N ALA A 29 24.47 44.51 -18.29
CA ALA A 29 23.28 44.36 -19.14
C ALA A 29 23.56 43.80 -20.55
N ARG A 30 24.81 43.88 -21.01
CA ARG A 30 25.27 43.38 -22.31
C ARG A 30 26.31 42.27 -22.21
N GLN A 31 26.46 41.65 -21.05
CA GLN A 31 27.49 40.63 -20.84
C GLN A 31 27.00 39.55 -19.89
N ALA A 32 27.01 38.30 -20.35
CA ALA A 32 26.75 37.12 -19.53
C ALA A 32 28.01 36.26 -19.42
N GLU A 33 28.20 35.61 -18.27
CA GLU A 33 29.34 34.75 -17.98
C GLU A 33 28.87 33.43 -17.38
N ILE A 34 29.33 32.31 -17.96
CA ILE A 34 29.18 30.97 -17.41
C ILE A 34 30.52 30.59 -16.78
N ARG A 35 30.55 30.33 -15.48
CA ARG A 35 31.76 29.92 -14.75
C ARG A 35 31.63 28.49 -14.27
N PHE A 36 32.72 27.73 -14.39
CA PHE A 36 32.86 26.38 -13.88
C PHE A 36 33.75 26.40 -12.63
N GLU A 37 33.53 25.49 -11.68
CA GLU A 37 34.33 25.44 -10.44
C GLU A 37 35.80 25.06 -10.67
N THR A 38 36.08 24.37 -11.78
CA THR A 38 37.43 23.99 -12.20
C THR A 38 37.81 24.74 -13.49
N GLY A 39 39.09 25.09 -13.63
CA GLY A 39 39.63 25.69 -14.86
C GLY A 39 40.30 24.66 -15.77
N GLY A 40 40.90 25.14 -16.86
CA GLY A 40 41.70 24.33 -17.79
C GLY A 40 40.92 23.78 -19.00
N TYR A 41 39.69 24.24 -19.21
CA TYR A 41 38.87 23.78 -20.34
C TYR A 41 39.19 24.53 -21.64
N VAL A 42 39.18 23.79 -22.75
CA VAL A 42 39.30 24.33 -24.11
C VAL A 42 37.90 24.36 -24.72
N PHE A 43 37.49 25.53 -25.21
CA PHE A 43 36.18 25.71 -25.83
C PHE A 43 36.31 25.90 -27.33
N ASP A 44 35.50 25.18 -28.09
CA ASP A 44 35.38 25.36 -29.55
C ASP A 44 34.09 26.13 -29.88
N PHE A 45 34.27 27.31 -30.47
CA PHE A 45 33.21 28.23 -30.91
C PHE A 45 33.06 28.30 -32.44
N SER A 46 33.83 27.52 -33.20
CA SER A 46 33.97 27.66 -34.66
C SER A 46 32.63 27.58 -35.41
N ASP A 47 31.71 26.75 -34.93
CA ASP A 47 30.41 26.51 -35.57
C ASP A 47 29.26 27.34 -34.97
N VAL A 48 29.51 28.16 -33.95
CA VAL A 48 28.42 28.87 -33.24
C VAL A 48 27.74 29.88 -34.14
N PHE A 49 28.51 30.75 -34.81
CA PHE A 49 27.97 31.79 -35.69
C PHE A 49 27.58 31.29 -37.08
N ALA A 50 27.68 29.97 -37.34
CA ALA A 50 27.19 29.36 -38.58
C ALA A 50 25.66 29.17 -38.55
N ARG A 51 25.04 29.16 -37.36
CA ARG A 51 23.61 28.79 -37.17
C ARG A 51 22.76 29.86 -36.48
N ILE A 52 23.37 30.95 -36.04
CA ILE A 52 22.70 32.10 -35.40
C ILE A 52 23.21 33.38 -36.04
N ASP A 53 22.41 34.43 -36.03
CA ASP A 53 22.87 35.78 -36.39
C ASP A 53 23.54 36.47 -35.18
N ARG A 54 24.07 37.68 -35.40
CA ARG A 54 24.70 38.50 -34.34
C ARG A 54 23.74 39.50 -33.70
N ALA A 55 22.43 39.32 -33.85
CA ALA A 55 21.44 40.27 -33.31
C ALA A 55 21.29 40.16 -31.79
N ARG A 56 21.49 38.97 -31.21
CA ARG A 56 21.44 38.74 -29.75
C ARG A 56 22.80 38.45 -29.14
N VAL A 57 23.60 37.58 -29.77
CA VAL A 57 24.97 37.24 -29.33
C VAL A 57 25.96 37.96 -30.23
N ALA A 58 26.68 38.93 -29.68
CA ALA A 58 27.68 39.70 -30.40
C ALA A 58 28.99 38.93 -30.57
N ASP A 59 29.49 38.32 -29.49
CA ASP A 59 30.74 37.56 -29.48
C ASP A 59 30.82 36.54 -28.34
N LEU A 60 31.73 35.56 -28.46
CA LEU A 60 32.02 34.57 -27.42
C LEU A 60 33.52 34.51 -27.15
N SER A 61 33.91 34.59 -25.88
CA SER A 61 35.31 34.48 -25.45
C SER A 61 35.48 33.58 -24.24
N VAL A 62 36.68 33.04 -24.05
CA VAL A 62 37.00 32.17 -22.91
C VAL A 62 37.47 33.03 -21.75
N LEU A 63 36.98 32.75 -20.54
CA LEU A 63 37.45 33.42 -19.31
C LEU A 63 38.87 32.98 -18.95
N ALA A 64 39.54 33.76 -18.09
CA ALA A 64 40.91 33.48 -17.67
C ALA A 64 41.05 32.02 -17.17
N GLU A 65 42.17 31.39 -17.52
CA GLU A 65 42.50 30.01 -17.14
C GLU A 65 41.50 28.94 -17.65
N GLY A 66 40.65 29.25 -18.63
CA GLY A 66 39.65 28.30 -19.13
C GLY A 66 38.56 27.98 -18.11
N SER A 67 38.33 28.89 -17.15
CA SER A 67 37.36 28.75 -16.06
C SER A 67 35.90 29.00 -16.47
N GLY A 68 35.65 29.28 -17.75
CA GLY A 68 34.31 29.59 -18.21
C GLY A 68 34.25 30.28 -19.56
N ILE A 69 33.05 30.72 -19.92
CA ILE A 69 32.73 31.39 -21.19
C ILE A 69 32.10 32.73 -20.89
N ARG A 70 32.57 33.75 -21.59
CA ARG A 70 31.97 35.08 -21.67
C ARG A 70 31.17 35.21 -22.95
N ILE A 71 29.96 35.73 -22.81
CA ILE A 71 28.98 35.95 -23.86
C ILE A 71 28.72 37.45 -23.93
N ASP A 72 29.20 38.08 -25.00
CA ASP A 72 28.94 39.49 -25.26
C ASP A 72 27.61 39.60 -26.01
N LEU A 73 26.67 40.39 -25.48
CA LEU A 73 25.31 40.52 -26.00
C LEU A 73 25.18 41.78 -26.86
N ALA A 74 24.56 41.66 -28.04
CA ALA A 74 24.31 42.78 -28.96
C ALA A 74 23.08 43.63 -28.56
N CYS A 75 22.31 43.18 -27.58
CA CYS A 75 21.04 43.75 -27.13
C CYS A 75 20.99 43.85 -25.59
N ALA A 76 20.04 44.63 -25.07
CA ALA A 76 19.62 44.50 -23.67
C ALA A 76 18.79 43.22 -23.57
N CYS A 77 19.47 42.13 -23.21
CA CYS A 77 18.95 40.78 -23.27
C CYS A 77 19.18 40.06 -21.94
N ALA A 78 18.27 39.17 -21.56
CA ALA A 78 18.38 38.32 -20.38
C ALA A 78 18.83 36.93 -20.80
N ALA A 79 19.86 36.40 -20.13
CA ALA A 79 20.31 35.03 -20.28
C ALA A 79 19.74 34.15 -19.14
N SER A 80 19.17 33.01 -19.50
CA SER A 80 18.79 31.96 -18.55
C SER A 80 19.46 30.64 -18.93
N ALA A 81 19.80 29.82 -17.95
CA ALA A 81 20.44 28.53 -18.20
C ALA A 81 19.83 27.42 -17.35
N PHE A 82 19.77 26.21 -17.91
CA PHE A 82 19.30 25.01 -17.24
C PHE A 82 20.02 23.78 -17.78
N LEU A 83 20.01 22.70 -17.00
CA LEU A 83 20.64 21.43 -17.35
C LEU A 83 19.59 20.47 -17.94
N LEU A 84 19.82 19.97 -19.15
CA LEU A 84 18.97 19.00 -19.82
C LEU A 84 19.64 17.61 -19.80
N ARG A 85 18.92 16.59 -19.28
CA ARG A 85 19.40 15.21 -19.16
C ARG A 85 20.76 15.09 -18.44
N GLU A 86 20.98 15.94 -17.43
CA GLU A 86 22.18 15.98 -16.57
C GLU A 86 23.53 16.24 -17.26
N ARG A 87 23.55 16.46 -18.58
CA ARG A 87 24.80 16.52 -19.36
C ARG A 87 24.84 17.65 -20.38
N MET A 88 23.72 18.31 -20.68
CA MET A 88 23.68 19.41 -21.64
C MET A 88 23.29 20.69 -20.91
N LEU A 89 24.22 21.64 -20.81
CA LEU A 89 23.93 22.99 -20.36
C LEU A 89 23.32 23.79 -21.51
N VAL A 90 22.05 24.15 -21.36
CA VAL A 90 21.30 24.94 -22.32
C VAL A 90 21.19 26.36 -21.81
N VAL A 91 21.52 27.33 -22.65
CA VAL A 91 21.54 28.77 -22.33
C VAL A 91 20.67 29.49 -23.35
N ASP A 92 19.56 30.08 -22.90
CA ASP A 92 18.62 30.81 -23.72
C ASP A 92 18.78 32.32 -23.52
N ILE A 93 18.90 33.06 -24.61
CA ILE A 93 19.14 34.51 -24.63
C ILE A 93 17.94 35.20 -25.27
N ARG A 94 17.21 35.98 -24.47
CA ARG A 94 15.97 36.67 -24.86
C ARG A 94 16.11 38.18 -24.78
N ALA A 95 15.41 38.91 -25.63
CA ALA A 95 15.31 40.37 -25.49
C ALA A 95 14.53 40.72 -24.23
N GLY A 96 15.10 41.56 -23.38
CA GLY A 96 14.54 41.88 -22.07
C GLY A 96 15.60 42.28 -21.06
N THR A 97 15.18 42.90 -19.97
CA THR A 97 16.07 43.29 -18.88
C THR A 97 16.42 42.05 -18.05
N PRO A 98 17.71 41.77 -17.77
CA PRO A 98 18.08 40.69 -16.87
C PRO A 98 17.45 40.91 -15.49
N PRO A 99 16.94 39.85 -14.83
CA PRO A 99 16.48 39.97 -13.45
C PRO A 99 17.62 40.49 -12.56
N LEU A 100 17.30 41.36 -11.60
CA LEU A 100 18.27 41.84 -10.62
C LEU A 100 18.94 40.62 -9.95
N PRO A 101 20.26 40.66 -9.66
CA PRO A 101 20.94 39.56 -9.02
C PRO A 101 20.31 39.30 -7.66
N GLU A 102 19.53 38.23 -7.55
CA GLU A 102 19.14 37.68 -6.26
C GLU A 102 20.42 37.20 -5.58
N PRO A 103 20.69 37.58 -4.31
CA PRO A 103 21.81 37.06 -3.58
C PRO A 103 21.66 35.54 -3.52
N SER A 104 22.63 34.82 -4.07
CA SER A 104 22.66 33.36 -4.02
C SER A 104 22.54 32.90 -2.55
N PRO A 105 21.60 32.01 -2.21
CA PRO A 105 21.60 31.40 -0.89
C PRO A 105 22.89 30.58 -0.74
N PRO A 106 23.66 30.74 0.36
CA PRO A 106 24.74 29.81 0.64
C PRO A 106 24.14 28.41 0.92
N SER A 107 24.72 27.39 0.28
CA SER A 107 24.48 25.98 0.60
C SER A 107 24.64 25.73 2.11
N PRO A 108 23.60 25.22 2.80
CA PRO A 108 23.61 25.06 4.25
C PRO A 108 23.95 23.61 4.63
N ALA A 109 25.12 23.36 5.23
CA ALA A 109 25.36 22.17 6.05
C ALA A 109 26.77 22.24 6.64
N SER A 110 26.88 22.72 7.88
CA SER A 110 27.92 22.33 8.87
C SER A 110 28.05 23.32 10.03
N LYS A 111 27.45 24.53 9.95
CA LYS A 111 27.48 25.50 11.07
C LYS A 111 26.17 25.72 11.81
N ALA A 112 25.03 25.31 11.25
CA ALA A 112 23.70 25.57 11.84
C ALA A 112 23.20 24.49 12.83
N LEU A 113 23.93 23.38 13.00
CA LEU A 113 23.58 22.30 13.94
C LEU A 113 24.37 22.39 15.27
N SER A 114 25.15 23.45 15.49
CA SER A 114 25.99 23.59 16.68
C SER A 114 25.53 24.71 17.64
N GLU A 115 24.42 25.39 17.35
CA GLU A 115 23.89 26.42 18.24
C GLU A 115 22.87 25.81 19.20
N LEU A 116 23.31 25.65 20.44
CA LEU A 116 22.48 25.25 21.58
C LEU A 116 21.74 26.50 22.09
N ARG A 117 20.42 26.54 21.91
CA ARG A 117 19.58 27.60 22.48
C ARG A 117 19.15 27.21 23.90
N VAL A 118 19.51 28.03 24.88
CA VAL A 118 19.09 27.89 26.28
C VAL A 118 18.31 29.14 26.69
N GLY A 119 17.04 28.93 27.03
CA GLY A 119 16.02 29.97 27.26
C GLY A 119 14.64 29.32 27.20
N PRO A 120 13.53 30.09 27.17
CA PRO A 120 12.17 29.53 27.13
C PRO A 120 11.89 28.64 25.90
N ASP A 121 12.63 28.83 24.79
CA ASP A 121 12.60 27.95 23.62
C ASP A 121 13.92 27.14 23.50
N VAL A 122 14.00 26.06 24.28
CA VAL A 122 15.14 25.14 24.26
C VAL A 122 15.15 24.34 22.95
N GLY A 123 16.28 24.34 22.24
CA GLY A 123 16.42 23.57 21.01
C GLY A 123 17.78 23.72 20.33
N ILE A 124 18.06 22.83 19.38
CA ILE A 124 19.24 22.88 18.51
C ILE A 124 18.78 23.29 17.12
N GLY A 125 19.40 24.34 16.55
CA GLY A 125 19.04 24.88 15.24
C GLY A 125 18.10 26.10 15.30
N PRO A 126 17.84 26.77 14.15
CA PRO A 126 17.15 28.05 14.09
C PRO A 126 15.68 27.96 14.55
N PRO A 127 15.09 29.06 15.07
CA PRO A 127 13.69 29.08 15.49
C PRO A 127 12.75 28.86 14.28
N PRO A 128 11.58 28.24 14.46
CA PRO A 128 10.59 28.12 13.40
C PRO A 128 10.16 29.52 12.96
N ALA A 129 10.32 29.83 11.67
CA ALA A 129 9.85 31.08 11.09
C ALA A 129 8.32 31.05 10.99
N GLU A 130 7.65 32.07 11.53
CA GLU A 130 6.22 32.25 11.36
C GLU A 130 5.90 32.57 9.89
N ASN A 131 4.96 31.82 9.31
CA ASN A 131 4.50 32.02 7.94
C ASN A 131 3.83 33.38 7.78
N ALA A 132 4.40 34.25 6.93
CA ALA A 132 3.93 35.61 6.67
C ALA A 132 2.57 35.72 5.93
N LEU A 133 1.84 34.61 5.75
CA LEU A 133 0.55 34.54 5.07
C LEU A 133 -0.64 34.24 6.00
N LEU A 134 -0.42 34.15 7.31
CA LEU A 134 -1.48 34.01 8.30
C LEU A 134 -1.66 35.33 9.08
N PRO A 135 -2.88 35.85 9.25
CA PRO A 135 -3.10 37.01 10.11
C PRO A 135 -2.76 36.65 11.56
N ALA A 136 -1.87 37.44 12.16
CA ALA A 136 -1.42 37.26 13.53
C ALA A 136 -2.59 37.45 14.52
N PHE A 137 -2.99 36.37 15.18
CA PHE A 137 -3.82 36.45 16.38
C PHE A 137 -2.89 36.74 17.57
N SER A 138 -2.86 38.00 18.01
CA SER A 138 -2.15 38.41 19.22
C SER A 138 -2.88 37.87 20.45
N LEU A 139 -2.42 36.73 20.98
CA LEU A 139 -2.78 36.30 22.33
C LEU A 139 -1.95 37.13 23.34
N PRO A 140 -2.56 37.64 24.42
CA PRO A 140 -1.82 38.44 25.40
C PRO A 140 -0.83 37.56 26.17
N THR A 141 0.45 37.94 26.10
CA THR A 141 1.55 37.39 26.89
C THR A 141 1.30 37.64 28.38
N ILE A 142 1.18 36.56 29.17
CA ILE A 142 1.29 36.64 30.63
C ILE A 142 2.78 36.66 30.96
N ALA A 143 3.30 37.84 31.26
CA ALA A 143 4.64 38.02 31.79
C ALA A 143 4.65 37.67 33.29
N ASP A 144 5.36 36.57 33.57
CA ASP A 144 6.05 36.15 34.78
C ASP A 144 5.96 37.04 36.05
N THR A 145 5.31 36.52 37.09
CA THR A 145 5.74 36.76 38.47
C THR A 145 5.60 35.47 39.28
N GLY A 146 6.73 35.03 39.83
CA GLY A 146 6.90 33.80 40.58
C GLY A 146 6.01 33.58 41.80
N SER A 147 6.23 32.39 42.36
CA SER A 147 5.60 31.75 43.52
C SER A 147 4.27 31.05 43.25
N VAL A 148 4.32 29.73 43.37
CA VAL A 148 3.17 28.84 43.54
C VAL A 148 2.63 29.06 44.96
N PRO A 149 1.32 29.35 45.11
CA PRO A 149 0.52 28.72 46.14
C PRO A 149 -0.41 27.71 45.49
N ALA A 150 -0.45 26.52 46.08
CA ALA A 150 -1.41 25.48 45.75
C ALA A 150 -2.82 25.95 46.15
N GLU A 151 -3.62 26.41 45.19
CA GLU A 151 -5.09 26.32 45.17
C GLU A 151 -5.59 26.82 43.81
N ALA A 152 -6.13 25.92 42.98
CA ALA A 152 -6.84 26.32 41.76
C ALA A 152 -8.21 26.89 42.15
N PRO A 153 -8.66 28.04 41.59
CA PRO A 153 -10.03 28.49 41.79
C PRO A 153 -10.96 27.51 41.07
N ALA A 154 -11.95 26.99 41.80
CA ALA A 154 -13.01 26.18 41.21
C ALA A 154 -13.74 26.99 40.13
N ILE A 155 -13.63 26.57 38.88
CA ILE A 155 -14.49 27.05 37.79
C ILE A 155 -15.91 26.59 38.15
N ASP A 156 -16.82 27.55 38.36
CA ASP A 156 -18.24 27.25 38.54
C ASP A 156 -18.76 26.57 37.26
N PRO A 157 -19.10 25.27 37.30
CA PRO A 157 -19.53 24.52 36.11
C PRO A 157 -20.70 25.20 35.39
N GLY A 158 -21.58 25.88 36.16
CA GLY A 158 -22.74 26.56 35.61
C GLY A 158 -22.42 27.84 34.83
N ALA A 159 -21.25 28.45 35.03
CA ALA A 159 -20.80 29.60 34.24
C ALA A 159 -20.18 29.15 32.90
N PHE A 160 -19.43 28.05 32.92
CA PHE A 160 -18.83 27.47 31.72
C PHE A 160 -19.89 26.86 30.80
N GLU A 161 -20.85 26.11 31.34
CA GLU A 161 -21.95 25.53 30.55
C GLU A 161 -22.78 26.61 29.86
N ARG A 162 -23.07 27.74 30.54
CA ARG A 162 -23.82 28.84 29.91
C ARG A 162 -23.05 29.49 28.77
N MET A 163 -21.75 29.73 28.95
CA MET A 163 -20.90 30.32 27.91
C MET A 163 -20.79 29.40 26.69
N LEU A 164 -20.67 28.09 26.91
CA LEU A 164 -20.65 27.08 25.85
C LEU A 164 -22.00 26.99 25.13
N SER A 165 -23.11 27.09 25.88
CA SER A 165 -24.47 27.08 25.33
C SER A 165 -24.74 28.28 24.43
N GLU A 166 -24.31 29.47 24.85
CA GLU A 166 -24.45 30.71 24.06
C GLU A 166 -23.59 30.68 22.78
N GLN A 167 -22.36 30.17 22.85
CA GLN A 167 -21.47 30.03 21.70
C GLN A 167 -22.03 29.02 20.68
N LEU A 168 -22.56 27.89 21.15
CA LEU A 168 -23.20 26.87 20.29
C LEU A 168 -24.50 27.37 19.66
N ALA A 169 -25.33 28.10 20.41
CA ALA A 169 -26.57 28.69 19.88
C ALA A 169 -26.29 29.78 18.83
N THR A 170 -25.22 30.56 19.02
CA THR A 170 -24.78 31.58 18.07
C THR A 170 -24.27 30.92 16.78
N ALA A 171 -23.40 29.91 16.89
CA ALA A 171 -22.88 29.19 15.72
C ALA A 171 -23.95 28.40 14.95
N ALA A 172 -24.99 27.89 15.63
CA ALA A 172 -26.16 27.30 14.97
C ALA A 172 -27.02 28.34 14.23
N THR A 173 -27.15 29.56 14.77
CA THR A 173 -27.92 30.65 14.14
C THR A 173 -27.19 31.24 12.94
N GLU A 174 -25.85 31.23 12.95
CA GLU A 174 -24.99 31.67 11.85
C GLU A 174 -24.79 30.59 10.77
N GLY A 175 -25.41 29.41 10.92
CA GLY A 175 -25.32 28.31 9.96
C GLY A 175 -23.96 27.58 9.94
N LEU A 176 -23.11 27.85 10.93
CA LEU A 176 -21.79 27.21 11.09
C LEU A 176 -21.89 25.81 11.72
N LEU A 177 -23.03 25.45 12.31
CA LEU A 177 -23.31 24.13 12.87
C LEU A 177 -24.64 23.58 12.36
N ASN A 178 -24.64 22.33 11.88
CA ASN A 178 -25.84 21.59 11.52
C ASN A 178 -26.15 20.57 12.64
N PRO A 179 -27.21 20.76 13.45
CA PRO A 179 -27.47 19.87 14.58
C PRO A 179 -27.97 18.50 14.10
N ALA A 180 -27.15 17.47 14.29
CA ALA A 180 -27.57 16.08 14.14
C ALA A 180 -28.36 15.64 15.39
N LEU A 181 -29.63 16.05 15.48
CA LEU A 181 -30.52 15.51 16.51
C LEU A 181 -30.96 14.09 16.10
N ARG A 182 -30.13 13.10 16.44
CA ARG A 182 -30.57 11.69 16.49
C ARG A 182 -31.43 11.50 17.74
N ASP A 183 -32.60 10.92 17.54
CA ASP A 183 -33.55 10.48 18.57
C ASP A 183 -32.84 9.67 19.67
N LEU A 184 -32.67 10.28 20.84
CA LEU A 184 -32.37 9.57 22.07
C LEU A 184 -33.69 9.21 22.76
N LEU A 185 -34.03 7.92 22.65
CA LEU A 185 -34.63 7.06 23.68
C LEU A 185 -35.63 7.75 24.63
N ARG A 186 -36.92 7.57 24.33
CA ARG A 186 -37.99 7.73 25.34
C ARG A 186 -37.94 6.57 26.34
N PRO A 187 -37.89 6.82 27.66
CA PRO A 187 -37.94 5.77 28.67
C PRO A 187 -39.33 5.13 28.73
N ASN A 188 -39.35 3.80 28.84
CA ASN A 188 -40.53 2.99 29.14
C ASN A 188 -41.25 3.49 30.41
N ALA A 189 -42.49 3.95 30.24
CA ALA A 189 -43.46 4.07 31.32
C ALA A 189 -44.46 2.91 31.23
N ALA A 190 -44.77 2.37 32.40
CA ALA A 190 -45.36 1.07 32.61
C ALA A 190 -46.81 0.90 32.11
N ARG A 191 -47.13 -0.38 31.91
CA ARG A 191 -48.43 -1.00 31.68
C ARG A 191 -49.56 -0.42 32.53
N ASP A 192 -50.70 -0.15 31.89
CA ASP A 192 -52.04 -0.37 32.44
C ASP A 192 -53.01 -0.76 31.29
N ALA A 193 -54.07 -1.47 31.66
CA ALA A 193 -54.68 -2.53 30.86
C ALA A 193 -55.96 -2.17 30.08
N SER A 194 -56.13 -2.88 28.94
CA SER A 194 -57.36 -3.35 28.27
C SER A 194 -58.24 -2.34 27.48
N PRO A 195 -59.20 -2.80 26.64
CA PRO A 195 -58.99 -3.47 25.36
C PRO A 195 -59.87 -2.87 24.24
N GLU A 196 -59.34 -2.58 23.05
CA GLU A 196 -60.22 -2.36 21.89
C GLU A 196 -59.71 -3.06 20.63
N VAL A 197 -60.63 -3.83 20.07
CA VAL A 197 -60.60 -4.50 18.77
C VAL A 197 -60.67 -3.45 17.68
N TYR A 198 -59.75 -3.45 16.72
CA TYR A 198 -60.09 -3.16 15.33
C TYR A 198 -59.07 -3.75 14.35
N GLU A 199 -59.56 -3.94 13.14
CA GLU A 199 -59.17 -4.85 12.08
C GLU A 199 -57.89 -4.50 11.32
N ASP A 200 -57.40 -5.56 10.68
CA ASP A 200 -56.45 -5.64 9.59
C ASP A 200 -56.59 -4.52 8.54
N SER A 201 -55.52 -3.75 8.32
CA SER A 201 -55.26 -3.11 7.02
C SER A 201 -53.78 -2.78 6.87
N VAL A 202 -53.13 -3.57 6.04
CA VAL A 202 -51.79 -3.33 5.49
C VAL A 202 -51.80 -2.06 4.64
N SER A 203 -50.93 -1.11 4.98
CA SER A 203 -50.45 -0.06 4.07
C SER A 203 -49.11 0.44 4.60
N GLY A 204 -48.04 -0.27 4.24
CA GLY A 204 -46.66 0.15 4.45
C GLY A 204 -46.14 0.88 3.22
N THR A 205 -46.35 2.20 3.16
CA THR A 205 -45.60 3.09 2.26
C THR A 205 -44.79 4.04 3.12
N GLY A 206 -43.48 3.80 3.20
CA GLY A 206 -42.55 4.71 3.86
C GLY A 206 -41.42 3.96 4.53
N ASP A 207 -40.43 3.53 3.74
CA ASP A 207 -39.05 3.35 4.26
C ASP A 207 -37.99 3.26 3.15
N ALA A 208 -38.38 2.97 1.89
CA ALA A 208 -37.43 2.96 0.76
C ALA A 208 -36.82 4.34 0.42
N ALA A 209 -37.53 5.44 0.72
CA ALA A 209 -37.06 6.79 0.44
C ALA A 209 -35.95 7.28 1.41
N SER A 210 -35.88 6.70 2.60
CA SER A 210 -34.86 7.02 3.61
C SER A 210 -33.51 6.40 3.24
N THR A 211 -33.50 5.16 2.75
CA THR A 211 -32.29 4.42 2.40
C THR A 211 -31.64 4.92 1.12
N ALA A 212 -32.44 5.40 0.15
CA ALA A 212 -31.94 6.04 -1.06
C ALA A 212 -31.23 7.37 -0.74
N ARG A 213 -31.78 8.18 0.18
CA ARG A 213 -31.19 9.46 0.58
C ARG A 213 -29.80 9.33 1.20
N THR A 214 -29.55 8.31 2.02
CA THR A 214 -28.25 8.12 2.68
C THR A 214 -27.15 7.65 1.72
N ALA A 215 -27.51 6.91 0.66
CA ALA A 215 -26.56 6.54 -0.41
C ALA A 215 -26.26 7.74 -1.34
N ILE A 216 -27.26 8.59 -1.58
CA ILE A 216 -27.15 9.81 -2.40
C ILE A 216 -26.25 10.86 -1.74
N GLU A 217 -26.29 11.04 -0.42
CA GLU A 217 -25.40 11.97 0.29
C GLU A 217 -23.92 11.58 0.22
N ALA A 218 -23.61 10.28 0.14
CA ALA A 218 -22.23 9.79 0.07
C ALA A 218 -21.64 9.89 -1.35
N ALA A 219 -22.45 9.70 -2.40
CA ALA A 219 -22.03 9.91 -3.79
C ALA A 219 -21.78 11.39 -4.14
N ILE A 220 -22.50 12.32 -3.48
CA ILE A 220 -22.32 13.77 -3.66
C ILE A 220 -21.09 14.30 -2.89
N ALA A 221 -20.61 13.57 -1.87
CA ALA A 221 -19.49 13.99 -1.02
C ALA A 221 -18.10 13.58 -1.53
N GLY A 222 -17.98 12.98 -2.72
CA GLY A 222 -16.69 12.58 -3.30
C GLY A 222 -15.95 11.50 -2.50
N GLN A 223 -16.68 10.62 -1.80
CA GLN A 223 -16.07 9.49 -1.11
C GLN A 223 -15.70 8.37 -2.09
N ASP A 224 -14.60 7.68 -1.79
CA ASP A 224 -14.05 6.57 -2.56
C ASP A 224 -15.09 5.44 -2.72
N PRO A 225 -15.32 4.87 -3.93
CA PRO A 225 -16.27 3.78 -4.15
C PRO A 225 -16.10 2.58 -3.22
N TYR A 226 -14.87 2.34 -2.75
CA TYR A 226 -14.57 1.32 -1.74
C TYR A 226 -15.28 1.54 -0.38
N ASP A 227 -15.47 2.80 0.03
CA ASP A 227 -15.99 3.15 1.36
C ASP A 227 -17.53 3.05 1.43
N LEU A 228 -18.20 3.01 0.28
CA LEU A 228 -19.64 2.79 0.15
C LEU A 228 -20.04 1.32 0.25
N GLN A 229 -19.13 0.42 -0.14
CA GLN A 229 -19.34 -1.02 -0.13
C GLN A 229 -18.91 -1.69 1.18
N SER A 230 -18.01 -1.07 1.95
CA SER A 230 -17.53 -1.58 3.24
C SER A 230 -18.53 -1.40 4.40
N ARG A 231 -19.60 -0.61 4.20
CA ARG A 231 -20.61 -0.37 5.23
C ARG A 231 -21.64 -1.49 5.25
N ILE A 232 -21.50 -2.39 6.23
CA ILE A 232 -22.52 -3.38 6.59
C ILE A 232 -23.84 -2.65 6.86
N ARG A 233 -24.82 -2.80 5.96
CA ARG A 233 -26.19 -2.33 6.19
C ARG A 233 -26.89 -3.31 7.14
N ILE A 234 -26.91 -2.99 8.44
CA ILE A 234 -27.69 -3.75 9.43
C ILE A 234 -29.16 -3.33 9.29
N GLY A 235 -29.88 -4.05 8.44
CA GLY A 235 -31.32 -3.89 8.21
C GLY A 235 -31.73 -4.32 6.80
N GLY A 236 -32.22 -5.57 6.66
CA GLY A 236 -32.96 -6.12 5.51
C GLY A 236 -32.40 -5.87 4.10
N THR A 237 -31.90 -6.91 3.45
CA THR A 237 -31.56 -6.99 2.02
C THR A 237 -32.80 -6.72 1.14
N ALA A 238 -33.12 -5.45 0.92
CA ALA A 238 -34.09 -5.08 -0.11
C ALA A 238 -33.39 -5.16 -1.46
N CYS A 239 -33.38 -6.36 -2.06
CA CYS A 239 -32.92 -6.57 -3.43
C CYS A 239 -33.65 -5.61 -4.37
N VAL A 240 -32.92 -4.99 -5.29
CA VAL A 240 -33.53 -4.18 -6.34
C VAL A 240 -34.44 -5.09 -7.17
N ARG A 241 -35.67 -4.65 -7.39
CA ARG A 241 -36.67 -5.45 -8.09
C ARG A 241 -36.27 -5.70 -9.54
N ASP A 242 -36.51 -6.92 -10.01
CA ASP A 242 -36.19 -7.36 -11.38
C ASP A 242 -36.82 -6.49 -12.48
N ASP A 243 -38.02 -5.92 -12.26
CA ASP A 243 -38.69 -5.05 -13.24
C ASP A 243 -37.93 -3.75 -13.54
N ARG A 244 -37.02 -3.33 -12.64
CA ARG A 244 -36.14 -2.19 -12.84
C ARG A 244 -34.79 -2.56 -13.45
N LEU A 245 -34.53 -3.84 -13.70
CA LEU A 245 -33.23 -4.37 -14.14
C LEU A 245 -33.34 -5.24 -15.40
N ASP A 246 -34.56 -5.48 -15.90
CA ASP A 246 -34.81 -6.27 -17.09
C ASP A 246 -34.57 -5.46 -18.38
N LEU A 247 -33.29 -5.31 -18.74
CA LEU A 247 -32.85 -4.61 -19.94
C LEU A 247 -33.43 -5.20 -21.23
N ALA A 248 -33.83 -6.47 -21.25
CA ALA A 248 -34.44 -7.09 -22.42
C ALA A 248 -35.80 -6.49 -22.75
N SER A 249 -36.54 -6.02 -21.73
CA SER A 249 -37.86 -5.42 -21.89
C SER A 249 -37.84 -3.96 -22.37
N TRP A 250 -36.66 -3.32 -22.38
CA TRP A 250 -36.51 -1.89 -22.65
C TRP A 250 -36.34 -1.53 -24.13
N GLY A 251 -36.18 -2.53 -24.98
CA GLY A 251 -36.01 -2.36 -26.41
C GLY A 251 -36.38 -3.64 -27.17
N GLY A 252 -36.13 -3.61 -28.47
CA GLY A 252 -36.17 -4.77 -29.35
C GLY A 252 -35.09 -4.70 -30.43
N ASP A 253 -35.19 -5.56 -31.44
CA ASP A 253 -34.16 -5.68 -32.48
C ASP A 253 -33.91 -4.36 -33.25
N GLU A 254 -34.94 -3.53 -33.42
CA GLU A 254 -34.87 -2.24 -34.15
C GLU A 254 -34.64 -1.02 -33.21
N THR A 255 -34.11 -1.24 -32.01
CA THR A 255 -33.93 -0.15 -31.02
C THR A 255 -33.03 0.96 -31.56
N LEU A 256 -31.96 0.58 -32.27
CA LEU A 256 -30.99 1.54 -32.79
C LEU A 256 -31.51 2.32 -34.00
N GLU A 257 -32.17 1.66 -34.96
CA GLU A 257 -32.63 2.33 -36.17
C GLU A 257 -33.95 3.09 -36.01
N THR A 258 -34.80 2.69 -35.06
CA THR A 258 -36.16 3.21 -34.94
C THR A 258 -36.41 3.91 -33.59
N ILE A 259 -36.25 3.18 -32.48
CA ILE A 259 -36.66 3.66 -31.14
C ILE A 259 -35.80 4.86 -30.70
N ILE A 260 -34.47 4.77 -30.82
CA ILE A 260 -33.56 5.84 -30.41
C ILE A 260 -33.78 7.12 -31.22
N PRO A 261 -33.85 7.11 -32.56
CA PRO A 261 -34.16 8.31 -33.34
C PRO A 261 -35.50 8.96 -32.98
N GLU A 262 -36.56 8.17 -32.78
CA GLU A 262 -37.87 8.66 -32.39
C GLU A 262 -37.86 9.34 -31.01
N LEU A 263 -37.20 8.72 -30.03
CA LEU A 263 -37.05 9.29 -28.70
C LEU A 263 -36.18 10.56 -28.71
N ARG A 264 -35.08 10.59 -29.47
CA ARG A 264 -34.25 11.78 -29.65
C ARG A 264 -35.04 12.95 -30.24
N ALA A 265 -35.91 12.70 -31.23
CA ALA A 265 -36.74 13.73 -31.84
C ALA A 265 -37.79 14.33 -30.88
N ARG A 266 -38.16 13.58 -29.84
CA ARG A 266 -39.17 13.97 -28.84
C ARG A 266 -38.57 14.44 -27.51
N LEU A 267 -37.25 14.40 -27.35
CA LEU A 267 -36.57 14.69 -26.08
C LEU A 267 -36.85 16.11 -25.59
N TYR A 268 -36.95 17.06 -26.53
CA TYR A 268 -37.31 18.45 -26.25
C TYR A 268 -38.74 18.72 -26.72
N GLY A 269 -39.57 19.24 -25.82
CA GLY A 269 -40.91 19.72 -26.14
C GLY A 269 -40.91 21.10 -26.82
N GLU A 270 -42.12 21.65 -27.05
CA GLU A 270 -42.36 22.90 -27.79
C GLU A 270 -41.72 24.18 -27.17
N PHE A 271 -41.19 24.07 -25.95
CA PHE A 271 -40.57 25.16 -25.20
C PHE A 271 -39.12 24.87 -24.79
N ASP A 272 -38.43 24.00 -25.54
CA ASP A 272 -37.06 23.53 -25.24
C ASP A 272 -36.91 22.94 -23.82
N ARG A 273 -38.01 22.39 -23.27
CA ARG A 273 -38.01 21.68 -22.00
C ARG A 273 -37.78 20.21 -22.24
N LEU A 274 -36.90 19.61 -21.44
CA LEU A 274 -36.71 18.17 -21.40
C LEU A 274 -38.01 17.49 -20.97
N ASP A 275 -38.40 16.45 -21.70
CA ASP A 275 -39.46 15.54 -21.31
C ASP A 275 -38.86 14.43 -20.43
N PRO A 276 -39.22 14.36 -19.12
CA PRO A 276 -38.66 13.38 -18.21
C PRO A 276 -38.90 11.93 -18.61
N GLU A 277 -40.08 11.62 -19.16
CA GLU A 277 -40.44 10.24 -19.53
C GLU A 277 -39.64 9.81 -20.76
N VAL A 278 -39.48 10.72 -21.74
CA VAL A 278 -38.68 10.46 -22.94
C VAL A 278 -37.20 10.33 -22.61
N LEU A 279 -36.68 11.14 -21.69
CA LEU A 279 -35.30 11.05 -21.22
C LEU A 279 -35.00 9.67 -20.62
N ILE A 280 -35.83 9.22 -19.67
CA ILE A 280 -35.65 7.90 -19.04
C ILE A 280 -35.82 6.75 -20.05
N ALA A 281 -36.79 6.86 -20.95
CA ALA A 281 -36.98 5.87 -22.02
C ALA A 281 -35.75 5.80 -22.95
N LEU A 282 -35.16 6.94 -23.30
CA LEU A 282 -33.96 7.01 -24.14
C LEU A 282 -32.73 6.47 -23.42
N ALA A 283 -32.57 6.75 -22.13
CA ALA A 283 -31.51 6.16 -21.31
C ALA A 283 -31.62 4.63 -21.27
N ARG A 284 -32.82 4.10 -21.06
CA ARG A 284 -33.09 2.65 -21.10
C ARG A 284 -32.82 2.02 -22.47
N ALA A 285 -33.18 2.72 -23.55
CA ALA A 285 -32.90 2.27 -24.91
C ALA A 285 -31.39 2.20 -25.21
N TYR A 286 -30.59 3.15 -24.73
CA TYR A 286 -29.13 3.07 -24.82
C TYR A 286 -28.55 1.91 -24.01
N LEU A 287 -29.03 1.69 -22.78
CA LEU A 287 -28.58 0.57 -21.96
C LEU A 287 -28.91 -0.78 -22.59
N HIS A 288 -30.07 -0.91 -23.23
CA HIS A 288 -30.47 -2.12 -23.96
C HIS A 288 -29.44 -2.50 -25.05
N ILE A 289 -28.91 -1.51 -25.77
CA ILE A 289 -27.92 -1.75 -26.83
C ILE A 289 -26.46 -1.78 -26.33
N GLY A 290 -26.21 -1.41 -25.08
CA GLY A 290 -24.88 -1.43 -24.46
C GLY A 290 -24.14 -0.09 -24.47
N PHE A 291 -24.85 1.03 -24.59
CA PHE A 291 -24.28 2.39 -24.68
C PHE A 291 -24.40 3.08 -23.31
N GLY A 292 -23.51 2.73 -22.37
CA GLY A 292 -23.56 3.23 -20.99
C GLY A 292 -23.22 4.71 -20.89
N ALA A 293 -22.15 5.16 -21.56
CA ALA A 293 -21.69 6.53 -21.54
C ALA A 293 -22.76 7.51 -22.05
N GLU A 294 -23.48 7.14 -23.11
CA GLU A 294 -24.59 7.91 -23.66
C GLU A 294 -25.77 7.99 -22.70
N ALA A 295 -26.08 6.89 -22.00
CA ALA A 295 -27.11 6.88 -20.97
C ALA A 295 -26.72 7.79 -19.79
N ARG A 296 -25.46 7.75 -19.34
CA ARG A 296 -24.96 8.65 -18.26
C ARG A 296 -25.01 10.11 -18.67
N ALA A 297 -24.47 10.45 -19.83
CA ALA A 297 -24.48 11.82 -20.35
C ALA A 297 -25.90 12.38 -20.46
N LEU A 298 -26.88 11.53 -20.78
CA LEU A 298 -28.28 11.91 -20.82
C LEU A 298 -28.86 12.15 -19.40
N LEU A 299 -28.54 11.29 -18.44
CA LEU A 299 -28.98 11.41 -17.04
C LEU A 299 -28.33 12.60 -16.31
N GLU A 300 -27.22 13.14 -16.82
CA GLU A 300 -26.57 14.35 -16.30
C GLU A 300 -27.27 15.65 -16.71
N LEU A 301 -28.14 15.62 -17.73
CA LEU A 301 -28.84 16.82 -18.19
C LEU A 301 -29.84 17.38 -17.16
N ASP A 302 -30.38 16.51 -16.29
CA ASP A 302 -31.30 16.91 -15.23
C ASP A 302 -31.02 16.14 -13.92
N PRO A 303 -30.47 16.80 -12.89
CA PRO A 303 -30.17 16.19 -11.60
C PRO A 303 -31.40 15.60 -10.89
N GLU A 304 -32.62 16.11 -11.14
CA GLU A 304 -33.84 15.57 -10.51
C GLU A 304 -34.25 14.22 -11.09
N LEU A 305 -33.82 13.93 -12.32
CA LEU A 305 -34.14 12.70 -13.06
C LEU A 305 -33.01 11.66 -13.05
N ARG A 306 -31.93 11.95 -12.31
CA ARG A 306 -30.77 11.07 -12.17
C ARG A 306 -31.10 9.85 -11.30
N ASP A 307 -31.74 8.84 -11.90
CA ASP A 307 -32.04 7.57 -11.25
C ASP A 307 -30.73 6.81 -10.91
N PRO A 308 -30.41 6.58 -9.63
CA PRO A 308 -29.18 5.90 -9.23
C PRO A 308 -29.03 4.50 -9.84
N VAL A 309 -30.13 3.79 -10.06
CA VAL A 309 -30.11 2.45 -10.66
C VAL A 309 -29.65 2.53 -12.11
N LEU A 310 -30.15 3.51 -12.88
CA LEU A 310 -29.76 3.68 -14.28
C LEU A 310 -28.31 4.18 -14.41
N VAL A 311 -27.86 5.05 -13.49
CA VAL A 311 -26.46 5.48 -13.45
C VAL A 311 -25.53 4.30 -13.15
N ALA A 312 -25.87 3.47 -12.18
CA ALA A 312 -25.10 2.27 -11.85
C ALA A 312 -25.02 1.30 -13.03
N LEU A 313 -26.17 0.96 -13.63
CA LEU A 313 -26.22 0.09 -14.81
C LEU A 313 -25.39 0.64 -15.97
N ALA A 314 -25.44 1.95 -16.19
CA ALA A 314 -24.71 2.60 -17.26
C ALA A 314 -23.19 2.52 -17.08
N GLY A 315 -22.68 2.67 -15.86
CA GLY A 315 -21.27 2.42 -15.56
C GLY A 315 -20.90 0.95 -15.79
N ILE A 316 -21.68 0.02 -15.23
CA ILE A 316 -21.39 -1.42 -15.29
C ILE A 316 -21.38 -1.96 -16.73
N VAL A 317 -22.29 -1.48 -17.58
CA VAL A 317 -22.35 -1.84 -19.00
C VAL A 317 -21.06 -1.47 -19.74
N ASP A 318 -20.46 -0.32 -19.42
CA ASP A 318 -19.17 0.10 -20.01
C ASP A 318 -17.96 -0.62 -19.35
N GLY A 319 -18.18 -1.31 -18.23
CA GLY A 319 -17.13 -1.99 -17.45
C GLY A 319 -16.58 -1.18 -16.29
N GLU A 320 -17.24 -0.09 -15.91
CA GLU A 320 -16.94 0.66 -14.69
C GLU A 320 -17.58 -0.02 -13.47
N ALA A 321 -17.03 0.22 -12.28
CA ALA A 321 -17.65 -0.22 -11.03
C ALA A 321 -18.98 0.51 -10.77
N ASP A 322 -19.79 -0.04 -9.85
CA ASP A 322 -21.00 0.61 -9.35
C ASP A 322 -20.66 1.84 -8.51
N GLY A 323 -20.46 2.98 -9.18
CA GLY A 323 -20.15 4.26 -8.54
C GLY A 323 -21.29 4.82 -7.68
N ALA A 324 -22.52 4.31 -7.82
CA ALA A 324 -23.65 4.72 -7.00
C ALA A 324 -23.84 3.83 -5.75
N GLY A 325 -23.15 2.69 -5.67
CA GLY A 325 -23.25 1.73 -4.58
C GLY A 325 -24.66 1.13 -4.42
N VAL A 326 -25.43 1.08 -5.50
CA VAL A 326 -26.82 0.60 -5.52
C VAL A 326 -26.87 -0.91 -5.31
N PHE A 327 -25.97 -1.67 -5.92
CA PHE A 327 -25.96 -3.13 -5.91
C PHE A 327 -25.05 -3.74 -4.84
N ALA A 328 -24.43 -2.92 -4.00
CA ALA A 328 -23.56 -3.37 -2.92
C ALA A 328 -24.29 -4.35 -1.99
N GLY A 329 -23.70 -5.53 -1.79
CA GLY A 329 -24.24 -6.58 -0.90
C GLY A 329 -25.50 -7.28 -1.41
N GLN A 330 -25.74 -7.31 -2.73
CA GLN A 330 -26.89 -7.99 -3.35
C GLN A 330 -26.50 -9.25 -4.15
N THR A 331 -25.33 -9.83 -3.92
CA THR A 331 -24.82 -11.01 -4.65
C THR A 331 -25.56 -12.31 -4.31
N ASP A 332 -26.28 -12.34 -3.19
CA ASP A 332 -27.13 -13.44 -2.69
C ASP A 332 -28.61 -13.29 -3.10
N CYS A 333 -28.98 -12.18 -3.74
CA CYS A 333 -30.33 -11.95 -4.24
C CYS A 333 -30.69 -12.89 -5.39
N ASP A 334 -31.97 -13.26 -5.51
CA ASP A 334 -32.47 -13.87 -6.75
C ASP A 334 -32.61 -12.81 -7.86
N GLY A 335 -32.54 -13.25 -9.12
CA GLY A 335 -32.77 -12.40 -10.29
C GLY A 335 -31.58 -11.54 -10.73
N PHE A 336 -31.87 -10.39 -11.35
CA PHE A 336 -30.86 -9.52 -11.98
C PHE A 336 -29.98 -8.79 -10.97
N ALA A 337 -30.47 -8.59 -9.74
CA ALA A 337 -29.72 -7.88 -8.69
C ALA A 337 -28.37 -8.56 -8.40
N ALA A 338 -28.32 -9.89 -8.30
CA ALA A 338 -27.06 -10.63 -8.09
C ALA A 338 -26.09 -10.50 -9.27
N LEU A 339 -26.61 -10.47 -10.51
CA LEU A 339 -25.76 -10.29 -11.70
C LEU A 339 -25.09 -8.92 -11.68
N TRP A 340 -25.86 -7.84 -11.47
CA TRP A 340 -25.33 -6.48 -11.48
C TRP A 340 -24.47 -6.19 -10.24
N ALA A 341 -24.78 -6.80 -9.09
CA ALA A 341 -23.94 -6.75 -7.90
C ALA A 341 -22.55 -7.34 -8.14
N LEU A 342 -22.47 -8.51 -8.78
CA LEU A 342 -21.19 -9.12 -9.11
C LEU A 342 -20.44 -8.33 -10.19
N ALA A 343 -21.14 -7.88 -11.23
CA ALA A 343 -20.53 -7.17 -12.35
C ALA A 343 -20.01 -5.77 -11.95
N GLY A 344 -20.69 -5.08 -11.03
CA GLY A 344 -20.32 -3.74 -10.58
C GLY A 344 -19.46 -3.68 -9.32
N ALA A 345 -19.18 -4.81 -8.66
CA ALA A 345 -18.30 -4.83 -7.50
C ALA A 345 -16.83 -4.72 -7.96
N PRO A 346 -16.00 -3.80 -7.44
CA PRO A 346 -14.55 -3.84 -7.55
C PRO A 346 -13.95 -5.02 -6.75
N ALA A 347 -14.45 -5.28 -5.55
CA ALA A 347 -14.11 -6.45 -4.73
C ALA A 347 -15.30 -6.85 -3.86
N LEU A 348 -15.45 -8.15 -3.58
CA LEU A 348 -16.46 -8.63 -2.64
C LEU A 348 -15.89 -8.72 -1.21
N PRO A 349 -16.71 -8.44 -0.18
CA PRO A 349 -16.33 -8.70 1.21
C PRO A 349 -15.97 -10.17 1.44
N GLU A 350 -15.03 -10.43 2.35
CA GLU A 350 -14.69 -11.80 2.74
C GLU A 350 -15.93 -12.56 3.22
N GLY A 351 -16.20 -13.71 2.60
CA GLY A 351 -17.35 -14.55 2.93
C GLY A 351 -18.68 -14.11 2.32
N ALA A 352 -18.68 -13.20 1.34
CA ALA A 352 -19.88 -12.87 0.57
C ALA A 352 -20.50 -14.12 -0.07
N GLU A 353 -21.80 -14.33 0.13
CA GLU A 353 -22.55 -15.39 -0.54
C GLU A 353 -22.93 -14.96 -1.97
N ILE A 354 -22.76 -15.88 -2.93
CA ILE A 354 -23.02 -15.63 -4.35
C ILE A 354 -24.00 -16.67 -4.87
N ASP A 355 -25.17 -16.22 -5.32
CA ASP A 355 -26.12 -17.08 -6.03
C ASP A 355 -25.75 -17.20 -7.51
N GLY A 356 -24.81 -18.11 -7.80
CA GLY A 356 -24.36 -18.40 -9.16
C GLY A 356 -25.47 -18.92 -10.09
N ASP A 357 -26.53 -19.54 -9.54
CA ASP A 357 -27.66 -20.02 -10.33
C ASP A 357 -28.58 -18.87 -10.74
N ALA A 358 -28.84 -17.91 -9.85
CA ALA A 358 -29.56 -16.67 -10.15
C ALA A 358 -28.83 -15.85 -11.22
N ILE A 359 -27.51 -15.69 -11.09
CA ILE A 359 -26.67 -14.96 -12.05
C ILE A 359 -26.77 -15.62 -13.44
N ARG A 360 -26.68 -16.95 -13.53
CA ARG A 360 -26.82 -17.66 -14.81
C ARG A 360 -28.20 -17.45 -15.44
N ARG A 361 -29.28 -17.57 -14.66
CA ARG A 361 -30.65 -17.34 -15.15
C ARG A 361 -30.87 -15.90 -15.62
N ALA A 362 -30.34 -14.93 -14.88
CA ALA A 362 -30.41 -13.52 -15.24
C ALA A 362 -29.60 -13.23 -16.51
N PHE A 363 -28.39 -13.77 -16.62
CA PHE A 363 -27.54 -13.62 -17.79
C PHE A 363 -28.22 -14.15 -19.05
N GLU A 364 -28.85 -15.32 -19.01
CA GLU A 364 -29.57 -15.89 -20.16
C GLU A 364 -30.71 -15.02 -20.68
N LYS A 365 -31.32 -14.20 -19.82
CA LYS A 365 -32.39 -13.27 -20.20
C LYS A 365 -31.89 -11.99 -20.86
N LEU A 366 -30.59 -11.67 -20.76
CA LEU A 366 -30.04 -10.45 -21.35
C LEU A 366 -30.06 -10.51 -22.90
N PRO A 367 -30.24 -9.35 -23.56
CA PRO A 367 -30.00 -9.19 -25.00
C PRO A 367 -28.66 -9.79 -25.45
N LEU A 368 -28.60 -10.36 -26.65
CA LEU A 368 -27.40 -11.08 -27.13
C LEU A 368 -26.16 -10.17 -27.16
N ASN A 369 -26.31 -8.91 -27.55
CA ASN A 369 -25.24 -7.90 -27.53
C ASN A 369 -24.66 -7.71 -26.12
N LEU A 370 -25.51 -7.61 -25.09
CA LEU A 370 -25.06 -7.47 -23.70
C LEU A 370 -24.44 -8.77 -23.17
N ARG A 371 -24.96 -9.93 -23.58
CA ARG A 371 -24.34 -11.22 -23.24
C ARG A 371 -22.93 -11.34 -23.83
N SER A 372 -22.73 -10.90 -25.06
CA SER A 372 -21.40 -10.87 -25.69
C SER A 372 -20.44 -9.91 -25.00
N LEU A 373 -20.92 -8.71 -24.63
CA LEU A 373 -20.11 -7.69 -23.96
C LEU A 373 -19.74 -8.07 -22.52
N LEU A 374 -20.71 -8.54 -21.72
CA LEU A 374 -20.55 -8.77 -20.29
C LEU A 374 -20.10 -10.20 -19.97
N GLY A 375 -20.38 -11.18 -20.83
CA GLY A 375 -20.18 -12.59 -20.53
C GLY A 375 -18.75 -12.97 -20.14
N PRO A 376 -17.72 -12.60 -20.94
CA PRO A 376 -16.33 -12.88 -20.59
C PRO A 376 -15.88 -12.22 -19.28
N ARG A 377 -16.30 -10.97 -19.04
CA ARG A 377 -15.98 -10.25 -17.79
C ARG A 377 -16.65 -10.93 -16.60
N LEU A 378 -17.94 -11.21 -16.69
CA LEU A 378 -18.73 -11.87 -15.64
C LEU A 378 -18.23 -13.28 -15.33
N ALA A 379 -17.82 -14.05 -16.35
CA ALA A 379 -17.20 -15.36 -16.14
C ALA A 379 -15.87 -15.26 -15.39
N THR A 380 -15.04 -14.27 -15.71
CA THR A 380 -13.77 -14.05 -15.01
C THR A 380 -14.02 -13.70 -13.54
N ARG A 381 -14.95 -12.76 -13.27
CA ARG A 381 -15.34 -12.39 -11.90
C ARG A 381 -15.90 -13.57 -11.11
N LEU A 382 -16.80 -14.36 -11.68
CA LEU A 382 -17.31 -15.58 -11.05
C LEU A 382 -16.19 -16.56 -10.67
N ALA A 383 -15.16 -16.70 -11.51
CA ALA A 383 -14.04 -17.59 -11.21
C ALA A 383 -13.13 -17.03 -10.10
N GLU A 384 -12.86 -15.71 -10.10
CA GLU A 384 -12.12 -15.02 -9.03
C GLU A 384 -12.79 -15.19 -7.67
N GLU A 385 -14.12 -15.16 -7.65
CA GLU A 385 -14.94 -15.33 -6.44
C GLU A 385 -15.24 -16.80 -6.08
N GLY A 386 -14.46 -17.75 -6.62
CA GLY A 386 -14.54 -19.16 -6.24
C GLY A 386 -15.69 -19.95 -6.88
N GLN A 387 -16.31 -19.44 -7.95
CA GLN A 387 -17.36 -20.11 -8.73
C GLN A 387 -16.91 -20.50 -10.16
N PRO A 388 -15.78 -21.22 -10.34
CA PRO A 388 -15.24 -21.51 -11.66
C PRO A 388 -16.17 -22.38 -12.51
N GLY A 389 -16.86 -23.36 -11.92
CA GLY A 389 -17.81 -24.21 -12.65
C GLY A 389 -18.99 -23.43 -13.27
N VAL A 390 -19.48 -22.39 -12.58
CA VAL A 390 -20.55 -21.52 -13.10
C VAL A 390 -20.01 -20.67 -14.25
N ALA A 391 -18.83 -20.08 -14.07
CA ALA A 391 -18.18 -19.26 -15.06
C ALA A 391 -17.90 -20.01 -16.39
N ARG A 392 -17.47 -21.29 -16.33
CA ARG A 392 -17.25 -22.14 -17.51
C ARG A 392 -18.55 -22.39 -18.27
N ASN A 393 -19.61 -22.72 -17.54
CA ASN A 393 -20.92 -22.91 -18.14
C ASN A 393 -21.42 -21.64 -18.82
N LEU A 394 -21.19 -20.47 -18.23
CA LEU A 394 -21.56 -19.18 -18.81
C LEU A 394 -20.86 -18.94 -20.15
N LEU A 395 -19.53 -19.13 -20.22
CA LEU A 395 -18.79 -19.01 -21.50
C LEU A 395 -19.25 -20.01 -22.55
N LEU A 396 -19.52 -21.27 -22.16
CA LEU A 396 -20.03 -22.30 -23.08
C LEU A 396 -21.44 -21.97 -23.59
N GLN A 397 -22.30 -21.40 -22.75
CA GLN A 397 -23.62 -20.92 -23.15
C GLN A 397 -23.51 -19.75 -24.11
N LEU A 398 -22.61 -18.80 -23.84
CA LEU A 398 -22.36 -17.66 -24.72
C LEU A 398 -21.86 -18.11 -26.09
N ALA A 399 -20.85 -18.97 -26.15
CA ALA A 399 -20.31 -19.51 -27.41
C ALA A 399 -21.38 -20.24 -28.24
N ARG A 400 -22.32 -20.93 -27.59
CA ARG A 400 -23.47 -21.55 -28.27
C ARG A 400 -24.48 -20.52 -28.78
N ALA A 401 -24.69 -19.42 -28.04
CA ALA A 401 -25.64 -18.37 -28.42
C ALA A 401 -25.11 -17.50 -29.58
N THR A 402 -23.82 -17.21 -29.60
CA THR A 402 -23.16 -16.45 -30.68
C THR A 402 -22.82 -17.33 -31.89
N GLY A 403 -22.65 -18.64 -31.69
CA GLY A 403 -22.22 -19.57 -32.74
C GLY A 403 -20.71 -19.56 -33.01
N GLU A 404 -19.95 -18.78 -32.24
CA GLU A 404 -18.50 -18.64 -32.35
C GLU A 404 -17.86 -18.38 -30.98
N THR A 405 -16.57 -18.67 -30.85
CA THR A 405 -15.78 -18.34 -29.66
C THR A 405 -14.92 -17.12 -29.96
N SER A 406 -15.23 -15.99 -29.32
CA SER A 406 -14.50 -14.72 -29.51
C SER A 406 -13.16 -14.73 -28.77
N GLU A 407 -12.27 -13.78 -29.10
CA GLU A 407 -11.00 -13.64 -28.40
C GLU A 407 -11.18 -13.36 -26.90
N ASP A 408 -12.18 -12.57 -26.52
CA ASP A 408 -12.52 -12.29 -25.11
C ASP A 408 -12.87 -13.57 -24.35
N MET A 409 -13.62 -14.48 -24.99
CA MET A 409 -13.97 -15.77 -24.38
C MET A 409 -12.74 -16.63 -24.16
N VAL A 410 -11.82 -16.67 -25.14
CA VAL A 410 -10.57 -17.44 -25.01
C VAL A 410 -9.65 -16.84 -23.94
N TYR A 411 -9.53 -15.51 -23.90
CA TYR A 411 -8.73 -14.83 -22.89
C TYR A 411 -9.29 -15.04 -21.47
N SER A 412 -10.61 -14.89 -21.31
CA SER A 412 -11.30 -15.17 -20.06
C SER A 412 -11.10 -16.62 -19.63
N ALA A 413 -11.27 -17.59 -20.54
CA ALA A 413 -11.02 -19.01 -20.27
C ALA A 413 -9.58 -19.28 -19.79
N ALA A 414 -8.57 -18.60 -20.33
CA ALA A 414 -7.21 -18.77 -19.85
C ALA A 414 -7.01 -18.27 -18.39
N LYS A 415 -7.57 -17.11 -18.04
CA LYS A 415 -7.53 -16.62 -16.64
C LYS A 415 -8.19 -17.58 -15.67
N ILE A 416 -9.29 -18.14 -16.12
CA ILE A 416 -10.09 -19.15 -15.46
C ILE A 416 -9.29 -20.44 -15.22
N ASP A 417 -8.58 -20.94 -16.23
CA ASP A 417 -7.78 -22.16 -16.15
C ASP A 417 -6.65 -21.99 -15.12
N ARG A 418 -6.05 -20.79 -15.06
CA ARG A 418 -5.06 -20.42 -14.03
C ARG A 418 -5.63 -20.55 -12.62
N LEU A 419 -6.85 -20.04 -12.38
CA LEU A 419 -7.51 -20.09 -11.07
C LEU A 419 -7.91 -21.51 -10.66
N GLU A 420 -8.19 -22.40 -11.62
CA GLU A 420 -8.48 -23.82 -11.38
C GLU A 420 -7.22 -24.69 -11.24
N GLY A 421 -6.03 -24.10 -11.38
CA GLY A 421 -4.74 -24.77 -11.24
C GLY A 421 -4.20 -25.39 -12.54
N ALA A 422 -4.88 -25.21 -13.68
CA ALA A 422 -4.38 -25.54 -15.02
C ALA A 422 -3.44 -24.43 -15.53
N VAL A 423 -2.37 -24.18 -14.77
CA VAL A 423 -1.47 -23.04 -14.95
C VAL A 423 -0.64 -23.16 -16.24
N ASP A 424 -0.27 -24.38 -16.64
CA ASP A 424 0.51 -24.61 -17.86
C ASP A 424 -0.33 -24.30 -19.11
N GLU A 425 -1.57 -24.77 -19.17
CA GLU A 425 -2.50 -24.48 -20.27
C GLU A 425 -2.84 -22.99 -20.34
N ALA A 426 -3.12 -22.38 -19.19
CA ALA A 426 -3.37 -20.94 -19.10
C ALA A 426 -2.17 -20.12 -19.59
N ARG A 427 -0.96 -20.53 -19.21
CA ARG A 427 0.28 -19.87 -19.63
C ARG A 427 0.45 -19.88 -21.14
N ASP A 428 0.29 -21.04 -21.79
CA ASP A 428 0.46 -21.16 -23.24
C ASP A 428 -0.50 -20.22 -23.99
N VAL A 429 -1.75 -20.12 -23.53
CA VAL A 429 -2.74 -19.22 -24.12
C VAL A 429 -2.37 -17.76 -23.86
N LEU A 430 -2.05 -17.38 -22.62
CA LEU A 430 -1.69 -16.00 -22.26
C LEU A 430 -0.42 -15.52 -22.98
N GLU A 431 0.60 -16.37 -23.11
CA GLU A 431 1.81 -16.06 -23.88
C GLU A 431 1.49 -15.86 -25.37
N ALA A 432 0.55 -16.62 -25.93
CA ALA A 432 0.10 -16.41 -27.31
C ALA A 432 -0.63 -15.06 -27.47
N PHE A 433 -1.43 -14.63 -26.49
CA PHE A 433 -2.04 -13.29 -26.47
C PHE A 433 -1.01 -12.17 -26.32
N ALA A 434 -0.02 -12.34 -25.43
CA ALA A 434 1.07 -11.39 -25.26
C ALA A 434 1.96 -11.29 -26.50
N ALA A 435 2.01 -12.33 -27.34
CA ALA A 435 2.81 -12.34 -28.55
C ALA A 435 2.21 -11.54 -29.73
N ARG A 436 0.93 -11.18 -29.66
CA ARG A 436 0.21 -10.47 -30.73
C ARG A 436 -0.16 -9.05 -30.30
N ALA A 437 -0.30 -8.15 -31.26
CA ALA A 437 -0.94 -6.86 -31.01
C ALA A 437 -2.45 -7.08 -30.87
N GLY A 438 -3.05 -6.57 -29.79
CA GLY A 438 -4.48 -6.69 -29.51
C GLY A 438 -4.85 -6.09 -28.16
N GLU A 439 -6.16 -5.96 -27.89
CA GLU A 439 -6.69 -5.35 -26.66
C GLU A 439 -6.22 -6.06 -25.39
N HIS A 440 -6.14 -7.39 -25.42
CA HIS A 440 -5.71 -8.20 -24.28
C HIS A 440 -4.19 -8.33 -24.14
N ALA A 441 -3.39 -7.80 -25.07
CA ALA A 441 -1.95 -8.02 -25.06
C ALA A 441 -1.24 -7.46 -23.81
N PRO A 442 -1.55 -6.23 -23.33
CA PRO A 442 -0.95 -5.70 -22.09
C PRO A 442 -1.30 -6.55 -20.87
N ASP A 443 -2.57 -6.90 -20.71
CA ASP A 443 -3.06 -7.68 -19.57
C ASP A 443 -2.49 -9.10 -19.61
N ALA A 444 -2.33 -9.68 -20.81
CA ALA A 444 -1.70 -10.99 -21.00
C ALA A 444 -0.21 -10.97 -20.65
N VAL A 445 0.51 -9.88 -20.96
CA VAL A 445 1.91 -9.69 -20.53
C VAL A 445 1.99 -9.66 -19.00
N ALA A 446 1.12 -8.87 -18.34
CA ALA A 446 1.09 -8.80 -16.88
C ALA A 446 0.81 -10.17 -16.24
N ALA A 447 -0.16 -10.92 -16.77
CA ALA A 447 -0.52 -12.25 -16.29
C ALA A 447 0.57 -13.29 -16.53
N ALA A 448 1.25 -13.26 -17.69
CA ALA A 448 2.37 -14.17 -17.98
C ALA A 448 3.57 -13.92 -17.05
N ILE A 449 3.86 -12.64 -16.75
CA ILE A 449 4.89 -12.26 -15.78
C ILE A 449 4.53 -12.78 -14.39
N GLU A 450 3.29 -12.59 -13.94
CA GLU A 450 2.79 -13.09 -12.67
C GLU A 450 3.02 -14.61 -12.53
N ILE A 451 2.57 -15.39 -13.52
CA ILE A 451 2.75 -16.85 -13.55
C ILE A 451 4.24 -17.26 -13.44
N ALA A 452 5.11 -16.59 -14.21
CA ALA A 452 6.54 -16.88 -14.17
C ALA A 452 7.12 -16.61 -12.77
N THR A 453 6.74 -15.48 -12.16
CA THR A 453 7.24 -15.09 -10.83
C THR A 453 6.76 -15.99 -9.70
N GLU A 454 5.50 -16.43 -9.73
CA GLU A 454 4.94 -17.37 -8.74
C GLU A 454 5.65 -18.73 -8.78
N ARG A 455 6.06 -19.17 -9.98
CA ARG A 455 6.83 -20.40 -10.19
C ARG A 455 8.33 -20.24 -9.93
N ARG A 456 8.77 -19.03 -9.57
CA ARG A 456 10.19 -18.67 -9.38
C ARG A 456 11.02 -18.94 -10.63
N GLU A 457 10.42 -18.70 -11.79
CA GLU A 457 11.06 -18.78 -13.09
C GLU A 457 11.47 -17.38 -13.55
N PRO A 458 12.60 -17.24 -14.26
CA PRO A 458 12.97 -15.96 -14.84
C PRO A 458 11.95 -15.55 -15.92
N VAL A 459 11.68 -14.26 -15.99
CA VAL A 459 10.79 -13.68 -17.00
C VAL A 459 11.57 -13.53 -18.31
N GLY A 460 11.03 -14.07 -19.40
CA GLY A 460 11.64 -13.97 -20.71
C GLY A 460 11.80 -12.51 -21.17
N ALA A 461 12.96 -12.20 -21.79
CA ALA A 461 13.32 -10.83 -22.18
C ALA A 461 12.22 -10.09 -22.97
N ARG A 462 11.50 -10.79 -23.85
CA ARG A 462 10.38 -10.23 -24.60
C ARG A 462 9.26 -9.68 -23.69
N MET A 463 8.89 -10.41 -22.63
CA MET A 463 7.83 -9.96 -21.72
C MET A 463 8.32 -8.77 -20.87
N THR A 464 9.58 -8.77 -20.46
CA THR A 464 10.21 -7.63 -19.78
C THR A 464 10.19 -6.38 -20.67
N GLU A 465 10.56 -6.49 -21.95
CA GLU A 465 10.51 -5.38 -22.92
C GLU A 465 9.07 -4.91 -23.18
N LEU A 466 8.13 -5.84 -23.37
CA LEU A 466 6.72 -5.50 -23.61
C LEU A 466 6.08 -4.81 -22.40
N SER A 467 6.34 -5.29 -21.18
CA SER A 467 5.82 -4.65 -19.97
C SER A 467 6.35 -3.22 -19.81
N ALA A 468 7.63 -2.97 -20.09
CA ALA A 468 8.20 -1.62 -20.09
C ALA A 468 7.55 -0.71 -21.16
N ALA A 469 7.37 -1.25 -22.37
CA ALA A 469 6.75 -0.53 -23.47
C ALA A 469 5.30 -0.17 -23.17
N TYR A 470 4.49 -1.13 -22.71
CA TYR A 470 3.08 -0.90 -22.38
C TYR A 470 2.91 0.01 -21.16
N ALA A 471 3.76 -0.08 -20.14
CA ALA A 471 3.76 0.86 -19.02
C ALA A 471 3.96 2.32 -19.50
N THR A 472 4.79 2.52 -20.53
CA THR A 472 5.03 3.85 -21.11
C THR A 472 3.91 4.29 -22.04
N GLU A 473 3.42 3.40 -22.90
CA GLU A 473 2.36 3.69 -23.87
C GLU A 473 1.03 4.01 -23.19
N LEU A 474 0.69 3.25 -22.14
CA LEU A 474 -0.57 3.34 -21.41
C LEU A 474 -0.48 4.21 -20.15
N ARG A 475 0.59 5.01 -19.99
CA ARG A 475 0.87 5.78 -18.77
C ARG A 475 -0.26 6.73 -18.35
N GLU A 476 -0.99 7.29 -19.31
CA GLU A 476 -2.12 8.22 -19.06
C GLU A 476 -3.46 7.48 -18.91
N THR A 477 -3.43 6.17 -18.69
CA THR A 477 -4.60 5.32 -18.50
C THR A 477 -4.48 4.55 -17.18
N GLU A 478 -5.59 4.01 -16.70
CA GLU A 478 -5.63 3.18 -15.48
C GLU A 478 -4.72 1.94 -15.58
N LYS A 479 -4.48 1.43 -16.79
CA LYS A 479 -3.62 0.26 -17.04
C LYS A 479 -2.13 0.55 -16.92
N GLY A 480 -1.68 1.78 -17.19
CA GLY A 480 -0.26 2.14 -17.17
C GLY A 480 0.43 1.77 -15.84
N PRO A 481 -0.11 2.20 -14.69
CA PRO A 481 0.38 1.80 -13.37
C PRO A 481 0.42 0.29 -13.11
N GLU A 482 -0.57 -0.47 -13.58
CA GLU A 482 -0.60 -1.93 -13.43
C GLU A 482 0.52 -2.60 -14.23
N LEU A 483 0.75 -2.13 -15.46
CA LEU A 483 1.82 -2.60 -16.32
C LEU A 483 3.20 -2.21 -15.78
N TRP A 484 3.32 -1.03 -15.17
CA TRP A 484 4.54 -0.64 -14.45
C TRP A 484 4.83 -1.59 -13.27
N ARG A 485 3.82 -1.94 -12.47
CA ARG A 485 3.96 -2.93 -11.39
C ARG A 485 4.38 -4.29 -11.93
N ALA A 486 3.80 -4.74 -13.05
CA ALA A 486 4.21 -5.98 -13.71
C ALA A 486 5.67 -5.90 -14.21
N HIS A 487 6.08 -4.77 -14.77
CA HIS A 487 7.47 -4.56 -15.20
C HIS A 487 8.45 -4.59 -14.02
N LEU A 488 8.11 -3.94 -12.90
CA LEU A 488 8.88 -4.02 -11.66
C LEU A 488 9.02 -5.47 -11.19
N ARG A 489 7.92 -6.22 -11.18
CA ARG A 489 7.92 -7.64 -10.81
C ARG A 489 8.87 -8.46 -11.69
N ALA A 490 8.87 -8.20 -13.00
CA ALA A 490 9.77 -8.86 -13.95
C ALA A 490 11.25 -8.53 -13.69
N MET A 491 11.60 -7.26 -13.45
CA MET A 491 12.97 -6.85 -13.11
C MET A 491 13.47 -7.57 -11.85
N ILE A 492 12.66 -7.59 -10.78
CA ILE A 492 13.03 -8.25 -9.53
C ILE A 492 13.21 -9.77 -9.73
N ALA A 493 12.31 -10.43 -10.46
CA ALA A 493 12.42 -11.87 -10.75
C ALA A 493 13.65 -12.22 -11.60
N ASN A 494 14.09 -11.31 -12.47
CA ASN A 494 15.31 -11.47 -13.28
C ASN A 494 16.60 -11.13 -12.50
N GLY A 495 16.49 -10.70 -11.25
CA GLY A 495 17.63 -10.33 -10.41
C GLY A 495 18.13 -8.89 -10.62
N GLU A 496 17.40 -8.07 -11.36
CA GLU A 496 17.68 -6.65 -11.62
C GLU A 496 17.22 -5.78 -10.43
N TYR A 497 17.62 -6.16 -9.21
CA TYR A 497 17.12 -5.55 -7.97
C TYR A 497 17.41 -4.05 -7.87
N GLU A 498 18.62 -3.63 -8.26
CA GLU A 498 19.04 -2.23 -8.15
C GLU A 498 18.27 -1.32 -9.11
N GLU A 499 18.11 -1.74 -10.36
CA GLU A 499 17.35 -1.01 -11.38
C GLU A 499 15.86 -1.02 -11.06
N GLY A 500 15.33 -2.17 -10.62
CA GLY A 500 13.93 -2.30 -10.20
C GLY A 500 13.57 -1.38 -9.04
N PHE A 501 14.32 -1.42 -7.93
CA PHE A 501 14.06 -0.51 -6.82
C PHE A 501 14.35 0.96 -7.19
N ALA A 502 15.34 1.25 -8.05
CA ALA A 502 15.53 2.62 -8.55
C ALA A 502 14.30 3.12 -9.34
N SER A 503 13.70 2.27 -10.17
CA SER A 503 12.42 2.59 -10.85
C SER A 503 11.30 2.81 -9.84
N PHE A 504 11.19 1.97 -8.82
CA PHE A 504 10.22 2.11 -7.73
C PHE A 504 10.30 3.48 -7.04
N TRP A 505 11.50 3.92 -6.67
CA TRP A 505 11.69 5.18 -5.93
C TRP A 505 11.53 6.44 -6.78
N ASN A 506 11.57 6.33 -8.10
CA ASN A 506 11.40 7.47 -9.02
C ASN A 506 9.96 7.55 -9.58
N ALA A 507 9.05 6.69 -9.12
CA ALA A 507 7.69 6.56 -9.62
C ALA A 507 6.71 7.46 -8.84
N ASP A 508 6.88 8.77 -8.99
CA ASP A 508 6.01 9.78 -8.35
C ASP A 508 4.63 9.91 -9.02
N ASP A 509 4.52 9.48 -10.28
CA ASP A 509 3.30 9.50 -11.10
C ASP A 509 2.37 8.30 -10.87
N ILE A 510 2.84 7.29 -10.14
CA ILE A 510 2.08 6.07 -9.87
C ILE A 510 1.18 6.25 -8.63
N PRO A 511 -0.12 5.86 -8.70
CA PRO A 511 -1.03 5.91 -7.55
C PRO A 511 -0.48 5.18 -6.32
N GLU A 512 -0.71 5.74 -5.13
CA GLU A 512 -0.17 5.21 -3.88
C GLU A 512 -0.60 3.75 -3.62
N SER A 513 -1.85 3.39 -3.91
CA SER A 513 -2.36 2.02 -3.78
C SER A 513 -1.56 1.01 -4.60
N ILE A 514 -1.21 1.35 -5.84
CA ILE A 514 -0.40 0.50 -6.71
C ILE A 514 1.04 0.44 -6.22
N ARG A 515 1.61 1.55 -5.72
CA ARG A 515 2.96 1.55 -5.14
C ARG A 515 3.04 0.67 -3.90
N VAL A 516 2.05 0.69 -3.01
CA VAL A 516 2.01 -0.17 -1.82
C VAL A 516 2.00 -1.64 -2.22
N ALA A 517 1.14 -2.02 -3.16
CA ALA A 517 1.07 -3.38 -3.67
C ALA A 517 2.39 -3.81 -4.35
N ALA A 518 2.97 -2.93 -5.16
CA ALA A 518 4.24 -3.16 -5.84
C ALA A 518 5.41 -3.33 -4.85
N ALA A 519 5.47 -2.50 -3.79
CA ALA A 519 6.48 -2.59 -2.75
C ALA A 519 6.38 -3.92 -1.97
N GLY A 520 5.15 -4.30 -1.60
CA GLY A 520 4.89 -5.57 -0.90
C GLY A 520 5.38 -6.78 -1.71
N GLU A 521 5.02 -6.85 -2.99
CA GLU A 521 5.45 -7.93 -3.89
C GLU A 521 6.95 -7.94 -4.13
N ALA A 522 7.53 -6.78 -4.43
CA ALA A 522 8.96 -6.65 -4.69
C ALA A 522 9.78 -7.09 -3.46
N LEU A 523 9.35 -6.72 -2.26
CA LEU A 523 10.00 -7.15 -1.02
C LEU A 523 9.83 -8.63 -0.73
N ILE A 524 8.65 -9.21 -0.98
CA ILE A 524 8.44 -10.66 -0.84
C ILE A 524 9.37 -11.41 -1.80
N LEU A 525 9.37 -11.05 -3.10
CA LEU A 525 10.25 -11.67 -4.09
C LEU A 525 11.74 -11.50 -3.72
N LEU A 526 12.14 -10.31 -3.28
CA LEU A 526 13.48 -10.05 -2.79
C LEU A 526 13.84 -10.96 -1.59
N THR A 527 12.94 -11.11 -0.62
CA THR A 527 13.17 -11.97 0.56
C THR A 527 13.30 -13.45 0.19
N GLU A 528 12.59 -13.93 -0.83
CA GLU A 528 12.62 -15.34 -1.21
C GLU A 528 13.77 -15.70 -2.15
N GLN A 529 14.14 -14.80 -3.08
CA GLN A 529 14.98 -15.16 -4.23
C GLN A 529 16.33 -14.45 -4.25
N ALA A 530 16.45 -13.27 -3.63
CA ALA A 530 17.67 -12.48 -3.75
C ALA A 530 18.82 -13.07 -2.91
N PRO A 531 20.08 -12.95 -3.37
CA PRO A 531 21.23 -13.23 -2.53
C PRO A 531 21.33 -12.22 -1.38
N ASP A 532 21.98 -12.60 -0.28
CA ASP A 532 22.03 -11.77 0.94
C ASP A 532 22.58 -10.36 0.69
N THR A 533 23.57 -10.20 -0.18
CA THR A 533 24.13 -8.89 -0.52
C THR A 533 23.12 -7.96 -1.19
N ALA A 534 22.32 -8.48 -2.14
CA ALA A 534 21.29 -7.71 -2.82
C ALA A 534 20.12 -7.39 -1.87
N PHE A 535 19.73 -8.37 -1.06
CA PHE A 535 18.70 -8.19 -0.03
C PHE A 535 19.08 -7.06 0.94
N LEU A 536 20.26 -7.13 1.56
CA LEU A 536 20.71 -6.16 2.57
C LEU A 536 20.86 -4.75 1.99
N LYS A 537 21.34 -4.62 0.74
CA LYS A 537 21.49 -3.32 0.08
C LYS A 537 20.16 -2.57 -0.03
N GLN A 538 19.05 -3.29 -0.25
CA GLN A 538 17.74 -2.68 -0.39
C GLN A 538 17.02 -2.49 0.96
N THR A 539 17.14 -3.44 1.88
CA THR A 539 16.33 -3.45 3.12
C THR A 539 16.94 -2.69 4.28
N VAL A 540 18.28 -2.65 4.40
CA VAL A 540 18.95 -1.97 5.52
C VAL A 540 19.05 -0.46 5.30
N SER A 541 19.47 -0.04 4.10
CA SER A 541 19.74 1.38 3.83
C SER A 541 18.49 2.26 3.74
N ARG A 542 17.31 1.65 3.52
CA ARG A 542 16.07 2.38 3.23
C ARG A 542 14.86 1.93 4.07
N ALA A 543 15.07 1.25 5.20
CA ALA A 543 13.99 0.71 6.04
C ALA A 543 12.91 1.76 6.36
N ALA A 544 13.31 2.97 6.80
CA ALA A 544 12.37 4.05 7.13
C ALA A 544 11.57 4.57 5.92
N ALA A 545 12.10 4.44 4.70
CA ALA A 545 11.41 4.87 3.48
C ALA A 545 10.23 3.95 3.11
N PHE A 546 10.18 2.74 3.69
CA PHE A 546 9.08 1.80 3.51
C PHE A 546 7.96 1.95 4.54
N ASP A 547 8.13 2.83 5.55
CA ASP A 547 7.09 3.07 6.55
C ASP A 547 5.83 3.65 5.90
N GLY A 548 4.67 3.05 6.17
CA GLY A 548 3.40 3.38 5.53
C GLY A 548 3.26 2.92 4.07
N LEU A 549 4.30 2.38 3.44
CA LEU A 549 4.28 1.94 2.04
C LEU A 549 4.22 0.42 1.84
N VAL A 550 4.20 -0.38 2.91
CA VAL A 550 4.34 -1.83 2.83
C VAL A 550 3.33 -2.55 3.71
N GLU A 551 2.74 -3.61 3.18
CA GLU A 551 1.81 -4.47 3.90
C GLU A 551 2.47 -5.29 5.02
N PRO A 552 1.73 -5.64 6.09
CA PRO A 552 2.26 -6.40 7.24
C PRO A 552 3.00 -7.68 6.85
N LYS A 553 2.50 -8.41 5.85
CA LYS A 553 3.08 -9.69 5.41
C LYS A 553 4.51 -9.51 4.90
N ALA A 554 4.77 -8.51 4.07
CA ALA A 554 6.08 -8.25 3.51
C ALA A 554 7.05 -7.72 4.59
N THR A 555 6.58 -6.82 5.45
CA THR A 555 7.35 -6.31 6.60
C THR A 555 7.85 -7.44 7.51
N LEU A 556 6.96 -8.38 7.87
CA LEU A 556 7.33 -9.52 8.71
C LEU A 556 8.30 -10.48 8.00
N ALA A 557 8.15 -10.69 6.68
CA ALA A 557 9.06 -11.54 5.90
C ALA A 557 10.48 -10.97 5.86
N VAL A 558 10.60 -9.64 5.69
CA VAL A 558 11.89 -8.94 5.72
C VAL A 558 12.53 -9.02 7.11
N ALA A 559 11.77 -8.69 8.17
CA ALA A 559 12.24 -8.76 9.54
C ALA A 559 12.69 -10.18 9.94
N GLU A 560 11.95 -11.21 9.54
CA GLU A 560 12.31 -12.61 9.78
C GLU A 560 13.60 -13.00 9.06
N ARG A 561 13.78 -12.58 7.79
CA ARG A 561 15.03 -12.85 7.06
C ARG A 561 16.23 -12.13 7.68
N LEU A 562 16.08 -10.86 8.07
CA LEU A 562 17.14 -10.10 8.76
C LEU A 562 17.55 -10.76 10.07
N LEU A 563 16.57 -11.21 10.87
CA LEU A 563 16.83 -11.93 12.12
C LEU A 563 17.60 -13.24 11.87
N ASN A 564 17.24 -14.00 10.84
CA ASN A 564 17.94 -15.24 10.48
C ASN A 564 19.38 -14.99 10.00
N LEU A 565 19.67 -13.79 9.46
CA LEU A 565 21.02 -13.34 9.12
C LEU A 565 21.80 -12.79 10.31
N GLY A 566 21.20 -12.74 11.51
CA GLY A 566 21.82 -12.22 12.73
C GLY A 566 21.76 -10.70 12.88
N LEU A 567 20.99 -10.00 12.04
CA LEU A 567 20.82 -8.55 12.05
C LEU A 567 19.59 -8.18 12.88
N SER A 568 19.71 -8.33 14.19
CA SER A 568 18.58 -8.20 15.11
C SER A 568 18.08 -6.77 15.29
N ASP A 569 18.97 -5.77 15.19
CA ASP A 569 18.58 -4.36 15.31
C ASP A 569 17.82 -3.89 14.06
N GLU A 570 18.25 -4.33 12.88
CA GLU A 570 17.54 -4.10 11.63
C GLU A 570 16.22 -4.88 11.58
N ALA A 571 16.19 -6.12 12.10
CA ALA A 571 14.93 -6.86 12.22
C ALA A 571 13.92 -6.13 13.13
N ALA A 572 14.40 -5.51 14.23
CA ALA A 572 13.56 -4.70 15.11
C ALA A 572 12.99 -3.47 14.40
N SER A 573 13.82 -2.74 13.64
CA SER A 573 13.36 -1.54 12.92
C SER A 573 12.28 -1.85 11.88
N TRP A 574 12.38 -3.00 11.21
CA TRP A 574 11.33 -3.49 10.32
C TRP A 574 10.08 -3.93 11.07
N ALA A 575 10.21 -4.62 12.21
CA ALA A 575 9.06 -5.04 13.02
C ALA A 575 8.27 -3.87 13.64
N ASP A 576 8.92 -2.71 13.82
CA ASP A 576 8.32 -1.51 14.41
C ASP A 576 7.55 -0.63 13.41
N LEU A 577 7.67 -0.89 12.10
CA LEU A 577 6.98 -0.15 11.04
C LEU A 577 5.46 -0.17 11.25
N THR A 578 4.80 0.93 10.86
CA THR A 578 3.36 1.16 11.10
C THR A 578 2.44 0.12 10.47
N GLY A 579 2.90 -0.58 9.43
CA GLY A 579 2.12 -1.59 8.71
C GLY A 579 1.93 -2.93 9.45
N ALA A 580 2.71 -3.24 10.50
CA ALA A 580 2.58 -4.50 11.22
C ALA A 580 1.51 -4.45 12.32
N ASP A 581 0.51 -5.35 12.28
CA ASP A 581 -0.40 -5.53 13.42
C ASP A 581 0.38 -6.06 14.62
N ARG A 582 0.64 -5.19 15.60
CA ARG A 582 1.38 -5.50 16.83
C ARG A 582 0.63 -6.48 17.73
N ALA A 583 -0.70 -6.57 17.61
CA ALA A 583 -1.51 -7.51 18.38
C ALA A 583 -1.50 -8.92 17.75
N ALA A 584 -1.27 -9.03 16.44
CA ALA A 584 -1.23 -10.30 15.75
C ALA A 584 -0.20 -11.25 16.37
N ARG A 585 -0.62 -12.50 16.58
CA ARG A 585 0.21 -13.55 17.18
C ARG A 585 1.57 -13.70 16.48
N ARG A 586 1.59 -13.66 15.14
CA ARG A 586 2.81 -13.81 14.34
C ARG A 586 3.82 -12.69 14.61
N THR A 587 3.36 -11.44 14.62
CA THR A 587 4.19 -10.27 14.92
C THR A 587 4.80 -10.39 16.30
N ARG A 588 3.98 -10.68 17.32
CA ARG A 588 4.44 -10.81 18.71
C ARG A 588 5.49 -11.91 18.91
N LEU A 589 5.33 -13.05 18.22
CA LEU A 589 6.33 -14.12 18.23
C LEU A 589 7.65 -13.70 17.58
N LEU A 590 7.59 -12.98 16.46
CA LEU A 590 8.78 -12.45 15.81
C LEU A 590 9.48 -11.42 16.70
N THR A 591 8.73 -10.47 17.28
CA THR A 591 9.26 -9.49 18.24
C THR A 591 9.92 -10.15 19.44
N ALA A 592 9.32 -11.21 20.00
CA ALA A 592 9.95 -11.98 21.08
C ALA A 592 11.28 -12.62 20.64
N ARG A 593 11.34 -13.21 19.43
CA ARG A 593 12.59 -13.77 18.88
C ARG A 593 13.65 -12.68 18.67
N ILE A 594 13.26 -11.49 18.21
CA ILE A 594 14.15 -10.33 18.04
C ILE A 594 14.74 -9.92 19.39
N HIS A 595 13.91 -9.76 20.43
CA HIS A 595 14.38 -9.42 21.78
C HIS A 595 15.33 -10.47 22.36
N LEU A 596 15.05 -11.76 22.16
CA LEU A 596 15.96 -12.83 22.58
C LEU A 596 17.33 -12.74 21.87
N ALA A 597 17.35 -12.46 20.57
CA ALA A 597 18.59 -12.27 19.83
C ALA A 597 19.38 -11.04 20.31
N ARG A 598 18.69 -10.00 20.77
CA ARG A 598 19.28 -8.78 21.36
C ARG A 598 19.65 -8.93 22.84
N SER A 599 19.48 -10.11 23.42
CA SER A 599 19.69 -10.37 24.85
C SER A 599 18.81 -9.53 25.78
N GLU A 600 17.56 -9.28 25.39
CA GLU A 600 16.54 -8.54 26.14
C GLU A 600 15.39 -9.49 26.59
N PRO A 601 15.65 -10.47 27.48
CA PRO A 601 14.68 -11.52 27.78
C PRO A 601 13.41 -11.03 28.50
N GLU A 602 13.46 -9.94 29.26
CA GLU A 602 12.29 -9.34 29.89
C GLU A 602 11.33 -8.77 28.84
N ALA A 603 11.86 -8.11 27.81
CA ALA A 603 11.05 -7.60 26.70
C ALA A 603 10.44 -8.73 25.87
N ALA A 604 11.19 -9.83 25.67
CA ALA A 604 10.66 -11.03 25.04
C ALA A 604 9.46 -11.61 25.82
N GLU A 605 9.54 -11.68 27.15
CA GLU A 605 8.42 -12.14 28.00
C GLU A 605 7.20 -11.23 27.88
N ILE A 606 7.40 -9.91 27.88
CA ILE A 606 6.33 -8.93 27.68
C ILE A 606 5.63 -9.17 26.33
N ALA A 607 6.40 -9.36 25.26
CA ALA A 607 5.87 -9.66 23.94
C ALA A 607 5.03 -10.95 23.91
N LEU A 608 5.29 -11.92 24.79
CA LEU A 608 4.58 -13.21 24.86
C LEU A 608 3.36 -13.23 25.81
N ILE A 609 3.04 -12.15 26.52
CA ILE A 609 1.94 -12.11 27.49
C ILE A 609 0.59 -12.47 26.85
N GLY A 610 -0.14 -13.43 27.43
CA GLY A 610 -1.46 -13.85 26.92
C GLY A 610 -1.42 -14.77 25.70
N LEU A 611 -0.24 -15.07 25.14
CA LEU A 611 -0.08 -16.10 24.12
C LEU A 611 0.14 -17.47 24.77
N GLN A 612 -0.33 -18.52 24.09
CA GLN A 612 -0.20 -19.93 24.48
C GLN A 612 0.25 -20.76 23.27
N GLY A 613 0.80 -21.94 23.53
CA GLY A 613 1.32 -22.86 22.52
C GLY A 613 2.74 -23.36 22.85
N GLU A 614 3.17 -24.42 22.18
CA GLU A 614 4.51 -25.00 22.35
C GLU A 614 5.61 -24.06 21.86
N ASP A 615 5.38 -23.33 20.77
CA ASP A 615 6.27 -22.30 20.25
C ASP A 615 6.46 -21.14 21.24
N VAL A 616 5.38 -20.67 21.87
CA VAL A 616 5.41 -19.65 22.93
C VAL A 616 6.16 -20.16 24.15
N LEU A 617 5.87 -21.40 24.59
CA LEU A 617 6.54 -22.01 25.74
C LEU A 617 8.05 -22.14 25.49
N ARG A 618 8.47 -22.47 24.26
CA ARG A 618 9.89 -22.55 23.88
C ARG A 618 10.58 -21.19 23.99
N LEU A 619 9.98 -20.13 23.47
CA LEU A 619 10.54 -18.78 23.57
C LEU A 619 10.58 -18.29 25.02
N ARG A 620 9.54 -18.61 25.81
CA ARG A 620 9.49 -18.30 27.24
C ARG A 620 10.55 -19.04 28.03
N ALA A 621 10.76 -20.33 27.76
CA ALA A 621 11.81 -21.14 28.39
C ALA A 621 13.19 -20.53 28.12
N GLU A 622 13.43 -20.06 26.90
CA GLU A 622 14.68 -19.41 26.53
C GLU A 622 14.86 -18.06 27.22
N ALA A 623 13.83 -17.21 27.27
CA ALA A 623 13.86 -15.95 28.02
C ALA A 623 14.19 -16.18 29.50
N ARG A 624 13.53 -17.16 30.12
CA ARG A 624 13.73 -17.56 31.53
C ARG A 624 15.12 -18.09 31.80
N ARG A 625 15.66 -18.90 30.89
CA ARG A 625 17.04 -19.35 30.93
C ARG A 625 18.02 -18.18 30.92
N MET A 626 17.79 -17.16 30.07
CA MET A 626 18.65 -15.96 30.00
C MET A 626 18.54 -15.08 31.24
N MET A 627 17.38 -15.03 31.89
CA MET A 627 17.18 -14.36 33.18
C MET A 627 17.73 -15.15 34.39
N GLY A 628 18.20 -16.39 34.19
CA GLY A 628 18.70 -17.26 35.25
C GLY A 628 17.62 -18.07 35.99
N ASP A 629 16.37 -18.07 35.52
CA ASP A 629 15.28 -18.90 36.03
C ASP A 629 15.34 -20.30 35.38
N PHE A 630 16.36 -21.05 35.78
CA PHE A 630 16.66 -22.36 35.21
C PHE A 630 15.64 -23.45 35.61
N ASP A 631 15.01 -23.32 36.78
CA ASP A 631 13.94 -24.23 37.23
C ASP A 631 12.72 -24.17 36.31
N TYR A 632 12.30 -22.95 35.96
CA TYR A 632 11.23 -22.75 34.98
C TYR A 632 11.63 -23.30 33.62
N ALA A 633 12.83 -22.94 33.13
CA ALA A 633 13.32 -23.36 31.83
C ALA A 633 13.38 -24.90 31.72
N ARG A 634 13.88 -25.59 32.74
CA ARG A 634 13.89 -27.06 32.82
C ARG A 634 12.48 -27.62 32.67
N THR A 635 11.56 -27.19 33.53
CA THR A 635 10.17 -27.69 33.53
C THR A 635 9.48 -27.44 32.18
N ALA A 636 9.77 -26.30 31.54
CA ALA A 636 9.25 -25.97 30.23
C ALA A 636 9.84 -26.87 29.13
N TYR A 637 11.16 -27.09 29.13
CA TYR A 637 11.83 -27.98 28.17
C TYR A 637 11.41 -29.45 28.32
N ASP A 638 11.18 -29.92 29.54
CA ASP A 638 10.63 -31.26 29.81
C ASP A 638 9.24 -31.43 29.18
N LYS A 639 8.36 -30.43 29.35
CA LYS A 639 7.02 -30.42 28.74
C LYS A 639 7.07 -30.37 27.22
N LEU A 640 8.08 -29.73 26.64
CA LEU A 640 8.31 -29.64 25.20
C LEU A 640 8.97 -30.89 24.61
N GLY A 641 9.37 -31.86 25.45
CA GLY A 641 10.11 -33.04 24.98
C GLY A 641 11.52 -32.71 24.48
N GLU A 642 12.19 -31.70 25.05
CA GLU A 642 13.55 -31.29 24.71
C GLU A 642 14.56 -31.68 25.82
N PRO A 643 14.86 -32.98 26.02
CA PRO A 643 15.55 -33.47 27.22
C PRO A 643 17.01 -33.00 27.33
N GLN A 644 17.65 -32.63 26.23
CA GLN A 644 19.02 -32.07 26.25
C GLN A 644 19.01 -30.68 26.87
N ARG A 645 18.08 -29.80 26.45
CA ARG A 645 17.95 -28.45 27.01
C ARG A 645 17.44 -28.47 28.44
N ALA A 646 16.52 -29.40 28.75
CA ALA A 646 16.07 -29.61 30.12
C ALA A 646 17.21 -30.01 31.06
N ARG A 647 18.07 -30.95 30.63
CA ARG A 647 19.27 -31.35 31.39
C ARG A 647 20.24 -30.19 31.60
N SER A 648 20.55 -29.42 30.55
CA SER A 648 21.41 -28.24 30.69
C SER A 648 20.82 -27.21 31.66
N ALA A 649 19.50 -26.99 31.63
CA ALA A 649 18.83 -26.13 32.59
C ALA A 649 18.86 -26.72 34.01
N ALA A 650 18.65 -28.03 34.19
CA ALA A 650 18.75 -28.71 35.49
C ALA A 650 20.15 -28.57 36.11
N TRP A 651 21.19 -28.72 35.29
CA TRP A 651 22.57 -28.48 35.70
C TRP A 651 22.78 -27.04 36.20
N LEU A 652 22.31 -26.05 35.44
CA LEU A 652 22.42 -24.63 35.82
C LEU A 652 21.56 -24.25 37.02
N ALA A 653 20.44 -24.95 37.25
CA ALA A 653 19.60 -24.82 38.44
C ALA A 653 20.20 -25.45 39.70
N GLY A 654 21.21 -26.34 39.56
CA GLY A 654 21.71 -27.16 40.65
C GLY A 654 20.76 -28.30 41.06
N ASP A 655 19.83 -28.69 40.18
CA ASP A 655 18.89 -29.81 40.37
C ASP A 655 19.58 -31.14 40.03
N TRP A 656 20.54 -31.53 40.88
CA TRP A 656 21.33 -32.75 40.71
C TRP A 656 20.48 -34.04 40.59
N PRO A 657 19.39 -34.23 41.37
CA PRO A 657 18.53 -35.42 41.23
C PRO A 657 17.91 -35.58 39.85
N ALA A 658 17.61 -34.49 39.14
CA ALA A 658 17.08 -34.55 37.78
C ALA A 658 18.10 -35.05 36.74
N LEU A 659 19.37 -35.22 37.11
CA LEU A 659 20.45 -35.70 36.26
C LEU A 659 20.84 -37.17 36.52
N ASP A 660 20.20 -37.85 37.47
CA ASP A 660 20.57 -39.21 37.92
C ASP A 660 20.50 -40.29 36.83
N ASP A 661 19.52 -40.16 35.92
CA ASP A 661 19.31 -41.12 34.84
C ASP A 661 20.23 -40.83 33.62
N ALA A 662 21.05 -39.78 33.68
CA ALA A 662 21.88 -39.36 32.56
C ALA A 662 23.26 -40.05 32.59
N GLN A 663 23.58 -40.81 31.54
CA GLN A 663 24.90 -41.43 31.33
C GLN A 663 25.93 -40.47 30.72
N ASP A 664 25.71 -39.16 30.83
CA ASP A 664 26.58 -38.12 30.29
C ASP A 664 27.52 -37.53 31.36
N THR A 665 28.39 -36.63 30.95
CA THR A 665 29.37 -35.92 31.79
C THR A 665 28.69 -35.14 32.94
N LEU A 666 27.51 -34.56 32.68
CA LEU A 666 26.72 -33.82 33.66
C LEU A 666 26.14 -34.75 34.73
N GLY A 667 25.55 -35.89 34.34
CA GLY A 667 25.04 -36.90 35.26
C GLY A 667 26.12 -37.54 36.12
N ALA A 668 27.26 -37.90 35.52
CA ALA A 668 28.42 -38.43 36.26
C ALA A 668 28.95 -37.42 37.30
N THR A 669 28.96 -36.13 36.97
CA THR A 669 29.38 -35.08 37.90
C THR A 669 28.33 -34.83 38.99
N ALA A 670 27.05 -34.83 38.65
CA ALA A 670 25.95 -34.71 39.61
C ALA A 670 25.96 -35.85 40.65
N ALA A 671 26.24 -37.08 40.22
CA ALA A 671 26.40 -38.23 41.10
C ALA A 671 27.55 -38.06 42.10
N LEU A 672 28.68 -37.48 41.65
CA LEU A 672 29.81 -37.18 42.53
C LEU A 672 29.53 -36.08 43.55
N VAL A 673 28.80 -35.02 43.16
CA VAL A 673 28.42 -33.93 44.07
C VAL A 673 27.54 -34.44 45.22
N ARG A 674 26.72 -35.47 44.97
CA ARG A 674 25.85 -36.08 45.98
C ARG A 674 26.47 -37.28 46.71
N ALA A 675 27.64 -37.75 46.28
CA ALA A 675 28.26 -38.92 46.90
C ALA A 675 28.71 -38.58 48.32
N ASP A 676 28.25 -39.37 49.30
CA ASP A 676 28.71 -39.24 50.68
C ASP A 676 30.20 -39.60 50.76
N LEU A 677 30.99 -38.70 51.37
CA LEU A 677 32.38 -38.98 51.66
C LEU A 677 32.48 -40.04 52.78
N PRO A 678 33.42 -40.99 52.70
CA PRO A 678 33.68 -41.94 53.77
C PRO A 678 33.89 -41.23 55.10
N ASN A 679 33.15 -41.63 56.13
CA ASN A 679 33.14 -40.97 57.43
C ASN A 679 34.50 -41.16 58.12
N ALA A 680 35.26 -40.08 58.31
CA ALA A 680 36.62 -40.11 58.85
C ALA A 680 36.69 -40.21 60.40
N ASP A 681 35.55 -40.38 61.06
CA ASP A 681 35.40 -40.35 62.53
C ASP A 681 35.76 -41.69 63.23
N GLU A 682 36.19 -42.71 62.49
CA GLU A 682 36.77 -43.91 63.10
C GLU A 682 38.20 -43.63 63.58
N THR A 683 38.43 -43.82 64.88
CA THR A 683 39.63 -43.41 65.64
C THR A 683 40.95 -44.08 65.22
N LEU A 684 40.97 -44.91 64.18
CA LEU A 684 42.18 -45.45 63.55
C LEU A 684 42.00 -45.52 62.01
N PRO A 685 42.83 -44.85 61.20
CA PRO A 685 42.74 -44.96 59.74
C PRO A 685 43.11 -46.39 59.29
N SER A 686 42.19 -47.06 58.61
CA SER A 686 42.45 -48.36 57.99
C SER A 686 43.03 -48.20 56.58
N LEU A 687 43.83 -49.16 56.11
CA LEU A 687 44.32 -49.18 54.73
C LEU A 687 43.15 -49.18 53.72
N ALA A 688 42.07 -49.88 54.05
CA ALA A 688 40.85 -49.92 53.23
C ALA A 688 40.20 -48.53 53.08
N LEU A 689 40.17 -47.72 54.15
CA LEU A 689 39.68 -46.33 54.09
C LEU A 689 40.58 -45.46 53.21
N ALA A 690 41.90 -45.63 53.30
CA ALA A 690 42.86 -44.88 52.47
C ALA A 690 42.76 -45.26 50.98
N GLU A 691 42.60 -46.55 50.66
CA GLU A 691 42.37 -47.05 49.30
C GLU A 691 41.04 -46.53 48.73
N GLN A 692 39.97 -46.54 49.54
CA GLN A 692 38.67 -46.01 49.15
C GLN A 692 38.73 -44.50 48.86
N LEU A 693 39.33 -43.70 49.74
CA LEU A 693 39.50 -42.25 49.53
C LEU A 693 40.38 -41.95 48.30
N ALA A 694 41.44 -42.72 48.07
CA ALA A 694 42.28 -42.58 46.89
C ALA A 694 41.54 -42.93 45.59
N GLY A 695 40.68 -43.97 45.63
CA GLY A 695 39.79 -44.36 44.54
C GLY A 695 38.77 -43.27 44.23
N THR A 696 38.01 -42.81 45.22
CA THR A 696 37.05 -41.71 45.06
C THR A 696 37.73 -40.45 44.53
N GLY A 697 38.91 -40.09 45.05
CA GLY A 697 39.67 -38.95 44.55
C GLY A 697 40.15 -39.10 43.09
N ALA A 698 40.43 -40.32 42.62
CA ALA A 698 40.76 -40.57 41.22
C ALA A 698 39.53 -40.44 40.32
N GLU A 699 38.38 -40.97 40.74
CA GLU A 699 37.09 -40.85 40.05
C GLU A 699 36.65 -39.37 39.94
N THR A 700 36.72 -38.61 41.04
CA THR A 700 36.39 -37.18 41.04
C THR A 700 37.25 -36.41 40.04
N ARG A 701 38.58 -36.65 40.03
CA ARG A 701 39.48 -35.98 39.06
C ARG A 701 39.17 -36.37 37.61
N ALA A 702 38.79 -37.62 37.37
CA ALA A 702 38.45 -38.08 36.02
C ALA A 702 37.16 -37.42 35.52
N ALA A 703 36.10 -37.36 36.34
CA ALA A 703 34.85 -36.72 35.97
C ALA A 703 35.00 -35.20 35.78
N LEU A 704 35.75 -34.52 36.66
CA LEU A 704 36.02 -33.09 36.50
C LEU A 704 36.82 -32.79 35.23
N ARG A 705 37.78 -33.65 34.84
CA ARG A 705 38.47 -33.51 33.55
C ARG A 705 37.52 -33.70 32.38
N ALA A 706 36.68 -34.73 32.41
CA ALA A 706 35.69 -34.98 31.37
C ALA A 706 34.73 -33.78 31.23
N LEU A 707 34.26 -33.21 32.34
CA LEU A 707 33.44 -32.01 32.33
C LEU A 707 34.18 -30.82 31.72
N LEU A 708 35.44 -30.57 32.10
CA LEU A 708 36.24 -29.47 31.56
C LEU A 708 36.57 -29.64 30.07
N GLU A 709 36.73 -30.87 29.59
CA GLU A 709 36.92 -31.17 28.18
C GLU A 709 35.62 -30.96 27.39
N ASP A 710 34.48 -31.38 27.93
CA ASP A 710 33.16 -31.27 27.30
C ASP A 710 32.61 -29.83 27.31
N THR A 711 32.95 -29.05 28.33
CA THR A 711 32.59 -27.62 28.44
C THR A 711 33.66 -26.68 27.88
N ARG A 712 34.67 -27.24 27.19
CA ARG A 712 35.77 -26.44 26.64
C ARG A 712 35.23 -25.55 25.52
N LEU A 713 35.34 -24.24 25.72
CA LEU A 713 35.07 -23.29 24.64
C LEU A 713 36.05 -23.57 23.48
N PRO A 714 35.58 -23.59 22.22
CA PRO A 714 36.48 -23.65 21.08
C PRO A 714 37.45 -22.47 21.16
N SER A 715 38.73 -22.75 21.03
CA SER A 715 39.73 -21.69 20.88
C SER A 715 39.50 -21.02 19.53
N ASP A 716 39.12 -19.75 19.56
CA ASP A 716 38.93 -18.87 18.40
C ASP A 716 40.03 -18.99 17.34
#